data_AF-A0A0D0B9S8-F1
#
_entry.id   AF-A0A0D0B9S8-F1
#
_cell.length_a   1.000
_cell.length_b   1.000
_cell.length_c   1.000
_cell.angle_alpha   90.00
_cell.angle_beta   90.00
_cell.angle_gamma   90.00
#
_symmetry.space_group_name_H-M   'P 1'
#
loop_
_entity.id
_entity.type
_entity.pdbx_description
1 polymer ?
#
loop_
_entity_poly.entity_id
_entity_poly.type
_entity_poly.pdbx_seq_one_letter_code
_entity_poly.pdbx_strand_id
1 'polypeptide(L)'
;RSMSLNNLAASLQVRFTQRGVPSDIDESIELHRAALLLCPPGHSDRSMSLNNLALSLRDRFAQRGIPSDLDESIELHRTALLLCPPGHSNRSEFLKNLAISLRDRFTQRGIPSDLDESIDLHRAALLLRPPGHSERSDSLNNLALSLRYKFTQRGIPSDLDECIELHRASLLLCPHGHSLRSDSLNNLALSLRDRSTQRGIPSDLDEAYSLFLQLSHISHAVSRRDLAAAKSWATSTEKTNHGSALLAYQIALKFLDQHVTLLSSSSRHFDVVSMATSSLAVDAFSCGIRHGALTTAVELVEQGRAVFWTHLARFRTTLDELSMARHTGAALAEEFKQLSFRLRNAFDQSTEDQSPQTRQLTTQWDDVVSRIRMLPDFSRFLQPPLFSDLQKAAEEGPVIIVNASQYSCDALIVLSDQDPVHVPIDLTRAEVYELSSEFRSLAEHFGCSDQQNKLVGILRKLWHDIVDPVVQTLRVSNVRPGSRIWWCPTAEFTLLPLHAAGPYERNRDNLSQIYISSYTPTLATLVHARRSASQYASTQYFVAIGQGNPDRGKELRCVAPELAAIAQRLGPIVSSFTSLQDNLATVQGALDALNHNQWLHLACHGMPNPTQPFESSFTMRDGPLMIKDIIRSNWENPEFAFLSACHTTVGGKKSPDESIHLAAAMQFSGFRSVVGSMWSVDDEVAQEVVSTFYDNLADDSGKLNCTRAAVALHKAVKKLRRNNVPLEQQIVFVHIGV
;
A
#
# COMPACT_ATOMS: atom_id res chain seq x y z
N ARG A 1 24.14 -26.10 -32.80
CA ARG A 1 23.93 -26.57 -31.40
C ARG A 1 24.33 -25.52 -30.37
N SER A 2 25.59 -25.03 -30.33
CA SER A 2 26.01 -23.97 -29.40
C SER A 2 25.12 -22.70 -29.49
N MET A 3 24.90 -22.19 -30.71
CA MET A 3 24.03 -21.03 -30.95
C MET A 3 22.59 -21.23 -30.45
N SER A 4 22.00 -22.41 -30.66
CA SER A 4 20.65 -22.73 -30.19
C SER A 4 20.56 -22.77 -28.66
N LEU A 5 21.60 -23.29 -27.99
CA LEU A 5 21.70 -23.27 -26.53
C LEU A 5 21.85 -21.84 -26.01
N ASN A 6 22.68 -21.02 -26.65
CA ASN A 6 22.83 -19.60 -26.30
C ASN A 6 21.52 -18.82 -26.46
N ASN A 7 20.75 -19.06 -27.52
CA ASN A 7 19.47 -18.37 -27.74
C ASN A 7 18.41 -18.78 -26.71
N LEU A 8 18.35 -20.07 -26.36
CA LEU A 8 17.46 -20.55 -25.30
C LEU A 8 17.86 -19.96 -23.93
N ALA A 9 19.15 -19.98 -23.63
CA ALA A 9 19.70 -19.44 -22.39
C ALA A 9 19.44 -17.92 -22.26
N ALA A 10 19.62 -17.16 -23.34
CA ALA A 10 19.29 -15.74 -23.37
C ALA A 10 17.79 -15.48 -23.17
N SER A 11 16.93 -16.33 -23.76
CA SER A 11 15.47 -16.23 -23.57
C SER A 11 15.08 -16.46 -22.09
N LEU A 12 15.73 -17.42 -21.43
CA LEU A 12 15.54 -17.70 -20.00
C LEU A 12 16.08 -16.57 -19.11
N GLN A 13 17.23 -15.98 -19.45
CA GLN A 13 17.80 -14.82 -18.75
C GLN A 13 16.89 -13.60 -18.81
N VAL A 14 16.31 -13.32 -19.98
CA VAL A 14 15.35 -12.22 -20.17
C VAL A 14 14.10 -12.45 -19.31
N ARG A 15 13.56 -13.68 -19.33
CA ARG A 15 12.43 -14.09 -18.48
C ARG A 15 12.74 -13.93 -16.99
N PHE A 16 13.95 -14.32 -16.58
CA PHE A 16 14.42 -14.15 -15.20
C PHE A 16 14.45 -12.69 -14.77
N THR A 17 15.06 -11.81 -15.58
CA THR A 17 15.32 -10.40 -15.25
C THR A 17 14.04 -9.64 -14.87
N GLN A 18 12.88 -10.13 -15.30
CA GLN A 18 11.62 -9.41 -15.16
C GLN A 18 10.62 -10.10 -14.24
N ARG A 19 10.63 -11.43 -14.16
CA ARG A 19 9.74 -12.17 -13.23
C ARG A 19 10.41 -12.56 -11.93
N GLY A 20 11.74 -12.49 -11.89
CA GLY A 20 12.54 -12.96 -10.77
C GLY A 20 12.35 -14.45 -10.47
N VAL A 21 11.95 -15.27 -11.46
CA VAL A 21 11.77 -16.72 -11.28
C VAL A 21 13.14 -17.37 -11.09
N PRO A 22 13.49 -17.83 -9.88
CA PRO A 22 14.88 -18.15 -9.59
C PRO A 22 15.43 -19.35 -10.38
N SER A 23 14.57 -20.28 -10.81
CA SER A 23 14.98 -21.44 -11.62
C SER A 23 15.45 -21.07 -13.02
N ASP A 24 14.91 -19.99 -13.61
CA ASP A 24 15.18 -19.64 -15.01
C ASP A 24 16.62 -19.15 -15.21
N ILE A 25 17.19 -18.44 -14.22
CA ILE A 25 18.59 -17.99 -14.31
C ILE A 25 19.57 -19.13 -14.06
N ASP A 26 19.22 -20.08 -13.19
CA ASP A 26 20.05 -21.26 -12.96
C ASP A 26 20.10 -22.13 -14.23
N GLU A 27 18.96 -22.32 -14.90
CA GLU A 27 18.90 -23.02 -16.19
C GLU A 27 19.62 -22.26 -17.32
N SER A 28 19.48 -20.92 -17.38
CA SER A 28 20.22 -20.09 -18.34
C SER A 28 21.74 -20.25 -18.19
N ILE A 29 22.25 -20.22 -16.96
CA ILE A 29 23.69 -20.38 -16.68
C ILE A 29 24.18 -21.75 -17.13
N GLU A 30 23.45 -22.83 -16.83
CA GLU A 30 23.83 -24.19 -17.25
C GLU A 30 23.85 -24.33 -18.78
N LEU A 31 22.87 -23.74 -19.48
CA LEU A 31 22.84 -23.73 -20.94
C LEU A 31 23.96 -22.89 -21.56
N HIS A 32 24.30 -21.73 -20.99
CA HIS A 32 25.45 -20.93 -21.43
C HIS A 32 26.79 -21.62 -21.17
N ARG A 33 26.93 -22.35 -20.05
CA ARG A 33 28.09 -23.21 -19.79
C ARG A 33 28.21 -24.32 -20.83
N ALA A 34 27.10 -24.99 -21.15
CA ALA A 34 27.06 -26.00 -22.20
C ALA A 34 27.40 -25.43 -23.59
N ALA A 35 26.92 -24.23 -23.91
CA ALA A 35 27.25 -23.53 -25.15
C ALA A 35 28.74 -23.17 -25.23
N LEU A 36 29.33 -22.70 -24.13
CA LEU A 36 30.75 -22.37 -24.05
C LEU A 36 31.65 -23.60 -24.22
N LEU A 37 31.26 -24.76 -23.69
CA LEU A 37 31.99 -26.03 -23.91
C LEU A 37 32.04 -26.42 -25.39
N LEU A 38 31.03 -26.06 -26.18
CA LEU A 38 30.98 -26.30 -27.62
C LEU A 38 31.76 -25.28 -28.45
N CYS A 39 32.31 -24.22 -27.83
CA CYS A 39 33.12 -23.19 -28.47
C CYS A 39 34.56 -23.23 -27.93
N PRO A 40 35.42 -24.18 -28.35
CA PRO A 40 36.79 -24.32 -27.86
C PRO A 40 37.67 -23.07 -28.16
N PRO A 41 38.84 -22.92 -27.52
CA PRO A 41 39.77 -21.82 -27.81
C PRO A 41 40.04 -21.68 -29.32
N GLY A 42 39.92 -20.45 -29.86
CA GLY A 42 40.02 -20.17 -31.29
C GLY A 42 38.70 -20.21 -32.07
N HIS A 43 37.60 -20.69 -31.47
CA HIS A 43 36.27 -20.66 -32.10
C HIS A 43 35.74 -19.22 -32.20
N SER A 44 35.15 -18.84 -33.34
CA SER A 44 34.65 -17.49 -33.63
C SER A 44 33.68 -16.96 -32.56
N ASP A 45 32.74 -17.81 -32.13
CA ASP A 45 31.68 -17.42 -31.20
C ASP A 45 32.07 -17.55 -29.72
N ARG A 46 33.32 -17.93 -29.41
CA ARG A 46 33.73 -18.15 -28.02
C ARG A 46 33.63 -16.88 -27.18
N SER A 47 34.01 -15.73 -27.74
CA SER A 47 33.96 -14.45 -27.05
C SER A 47 32.52 -14.04 -26.70
N MET A 48 31.57 -14.30 -27.60
CA MET A 48 30.13 -14.10 -27.36
C MET A 48 29.58 -15.05 -26.30
N SER A 49 29.94 -16.34 -26.35
CA SER A 49 29.50 -17.32 -25.35
C SER A 49 30.04 -16.98 -23.94
N LEU A 50 31.28 -16.48 -23.84
CA LEU A 50 31.85 -15.99 -22.59
C LEU A 50 31.09 -14.77 -22.05
N ASN A 51 30.83 -13.77 -22.91
CA ASN A 51 30.06 -12.58 -22.54
C ASN A 51 28.65 -12.93 -22.07
N ASN A 52 27.94 -13.82 -22.76
CA ASN A 52 26.57 -14.16 -22.39
C ASN A 52 26.50 -14.93 -21.05
N LEU A 53 27.42 -15.88 -20.82
CA LEU A 53 27.52 -16.55 -19.53
C LEU A 53 27.79 -15.55 -18.39
N ALA A 54 28.69 -14.61 -18.62
CA ALA A 54 29.04 -13.58 -17.65
C ALA A 54 27.87 -12.64 -17.34
N LEU A 55 27.04 -12.29 -18.34
CA LEU A 55 25.81 -11.53 -18.13
C LEU A 55 24.83 -12.31 -17.24
N SER A 56 24.60 -13.61 -17.50
CA SER A 56 23.66 -14.42 -16.68
C SER A 56 24.14 -14.56 -15.23
N LEU A 57 25.44 -14.70 -15.02
CA LEU A 57 26.03 -14.72 -13.67
C LEU A 57 25.85 -13.38 -12.95
N ARG A 58 26.05 -12.25 -13.63
CA ARG A 58 25.81 -10.91 -13.07
C ARG A 58 24.34 -10.71 -12.71
N ASP A 59 23.42 -11.18 -13.55
CA ASP A 59 21.98 -11.05 -13.28
C ASP A 59 21.56 -11.90 -12.07
N ARG A 60 22.09 -13.12 -11.93
CA ARG A 60 21.89 -13.94 -10.72
C ARG A 60 22.44 -13.26 -9.47
N PHE A 61 23.62 -12.65 -9.58
CA PHE A 61 24.21 -11.84 -8.52
C PHE A 61 23.29 -10.68 -8.11
N ALA A 62 22.77 -9.91 -9.06
CA ALA A 62 21.92 -8.76 -8.77
C ALA A 62 20.67 -9.14 -7.94
N GLN A 63 20.18 -10.37 -8.06
CA GLN A 63 19.03 -10.86 -7.31
C GLN A 63 19.40 -11.52 -5.97
N ARG A 64 20.38 -12.44 -5.97
CA ARG A 64 20.68 -13.30 -4.81
C ARG A 64 21.87 -12.80 -3.98
N GLY A 65 22.59 -11.79 -4.47
CA GLY A 65 23.78 -11.26 -3.83
C GLY A 65 24.95 -12.24 -3.74
N ILE A 66 24.98 -13.30 -4.57
CA ILE A 66 25.99 -14.37 -4.54
C ILE A 66 27.33 -13.81 -5.05
N PRO A 67 28.30 -13.51 -4.16
CA PRO A 67 29.46 -12.72 -4.56
C PRO A 67 30.40 -13.45 -5.53
N SER A 68 30.40 -14.80 -5.52
CA SER A 68 31.20 -15.62 -6.42
C SER A 68 30.77 -15.51 -7.88
N ASP A 69 29.47 -15.31 -8.14
CA ASP A 69 28.95 -15.18 -9.51
C ASP A 69 29.47 -13.90 -10.17
N LEU A 70 29.58 -12.83 -9.39
CA LEU A 70 30.09 -11.56 -9.88
C LEU A 70 31.59 -11.61 -10.16
N ASP A 71 32.37 -12.30 -9.31
CA ASP A 71 33.79 -12.51 -9.56
C ASP A 71 34.00 -13.39 -10.82
N GLU A 72 33.21 -14.46 -11.00
CA GLU A 72 33.23 -15.27 -12.23
C GLU A 72 32.84 -14.45 -13.47
N SER A 73 31.79 -13.61 -13.38
CA SER A 73 31.35 -12.71 -14.45
C SER A 73 32.47 -11.77 -14.91
N ILE A 74 33.21 -11.16 -13.98
CA ILE A 74 34.31 -10.23 -14.28
C ILE A 74 35.43 -10.96 -15.03
N GLU A 75 35.83 -12.14 -14.57
CA GLU A 75 36.91 -12.92 -15.22
C GLU A 75 36.50 -13.40 -16.63
N LEU A 76 35.24 -13.79 -16.81
CA LEU A 76 34.69 -14.15 -18.11
C LEU A 76 34.62 -12.94 -19.06
N HIS A 77 34.18 -11.77 -18.59
CA HIS A 77 34.20 -10.52 -19.37
C HIS A 77 35.63 -10.11 -19.76
N ARG A 78 36.61 -10.21 -18.85
CA ARG A 78 38.02 -9.96 -19.17
C ARG A 78 38.53 -10.91 -20.25
N THR A 79 38.20 -12.19 -20.14
CA THR A 79 38.57 -13.20 -21.14
C THR A 79 37.91 -12.92 -22.49
N ALA A 80 36.63 -12.55 -22.53
CA ALA A 80 35.92 -12.18 -23.75
C ALA A 80 36.55 -10.95 -24.42
N LEU A 81 36.93 -9.94 -23.63
CA LEU A 81 37.56 -8.72 -24.13
C LEU A 81 38.95 -8.96 -24.72
N LEU A 82 39.74 -9.88 -24.14
CA LEU A 82 41.04 -10.29 -24.70
C LEU A 82 40.91 -10.92 -26.10
N LEU A 83 39.78 -11.58 -26.40
CA LEU A 83 39.51 -12.19 -27.70
C LEU A 83 39.03 -11.17 -28.76
N CYS A 84 38.74 -9.92 -28.38
CA CYS A 84 38.24 -8.88 -29.28
C CYS A 84 39.24 -7.73 -29.39
N PRO A 85 40.25 -7.80 -30.29
CA PRO A 85 41.28 -6.76 -30.44
C PRO A 85 40.70 -5.38 -30.85
N PRO A 86 41.47 -4.29 -30.75
CA PRO A 86 41.06 -2.98 -31.25
C PRO A 86 40.53 -3.04 -32.69
N GLY A 87 39.35 -2.47 -32.94
CA GLY A 87 38.65 -2.54 -34.24
C GLY A 87 37.61 -3.66 -34.36
N HIS A 88 37.54 -4.61 -33.42
CA HIS A 88 36.48 -5.62 -33.40
C HIS A 88 35.11 -5.00 -33.07
N SER A 89 34.06 -5.39 -33.80
CA SER A 89 32.71 -4.81 -33.70
C SER A 89 32.13 -4.85 -32.28
N ASN A 90 32.26 -6.00 -31.60
CA ASN A 90 31.72 -6.20 -30.24
C ASN A 90 32.59 -5.62 -29.11
N ARG A 91 33.75 -5.02 -29.41
CA ARG A 91 34.69 -4.58 -28.36
C ARG A 91 34.08 -3.50 -27.46
N SER A 92 33.35 -2.54 -28.03
CA SER A 92 32.67 -1.48 -27.28
C SER A 92 31.66 -2.05 -26.28
N GLU A 93 30.91 -3.07 -26.69
CA GLU A 93 29.91 -3.74 -25.86
C GLU A 93 30.54 -4.53 -24.71
N PHE A 94 31.64 -5.25 -24.97
CA PHE A 94 32.35 -6.01 -23.92
C PHE A 94 33.04 -5.10 -22.92
N LEU A 95 33.60 -3.96 -23.37
CA LEU A 95 34.12 -2.93 -22.48
C LEU A 95 33.02 -2.39 -21.55
N LYS A 96 31.84 -2.09 -22.11
CA LYS A 96 30.67 -1.64 -21.33
C LYS A 96 30.25 -2.69 -20.31
N ASN A 97 30.11 -3.95 -20.71
CA ASN A 97 29.63 -5.01 -19.83
C ASN A 97 30.61 -5.31 -18.68
N LEU A 98 31.93 -5.32 -18.96
CA LEU A 98 32.96 -5.42 -17.93
C LEU A 98 32.89 -4.25 -16.95
N ALA A 99 32.77 -3.02 -17.46
CA ALA A 99 32.68 -1.82 -16.65
C ALA A 99 31.46 -1.85 -15.71
N ILE A 100 30.32 -2.37 -16.17
CA ILE A 100 29.12 -2.55 -15.34
C ILE A 100 29.37 -3.58 -14.23
N SER A 101 29.92 -4.76 -14.54
CA SER A 101 30.21 -5.78 -13.51
C SER A 101 31.19 -5.28 -12.44
N LEU A 102 32.20 -4.50 -12.83
CA LEU A 102 33.13 -3.86 -11.88
C LEU A 102 32.43 -2.82 -10.99
N ARG A 103 31.53 -2.01 -11.56
CA ARG A 103 30.70 -1.06 -10.79
C ARG A 103 29.76 -1.77 -9.82
N ASP A 104 29.19 -2.90 -10.20
CA ASP A 104 28.34 -3.70 -9.33
C ASP A 104 29.16 -4.26 -8.15
N ARG A 105 30.40 -4.72 -8.40
CA ARG A 105 31.30 -5.21 -7.35
C ARG A 105 31.75 -4.10 -6.42
N PHE A 106 32.02 -2.93 -6.97
CA PHE A 106 32.25 -1.71 -6.19
C PHE A 106 31.07 -1.39 -5.28
N THR A 107 29.84 -1.42 -5.80
CA THR A 107 28.63 -1.12 -5.01
C THR A 107 28.45 -2.09 -3.84
N GLN A 108 28.85 -3.36 -4.02
CA GLN A 108 28.78 -4.37 -2.96
C GLN A 108 29.91 -4.27 -1.94
N ARG A 109 31.16 -4.13 -2.39
CA ARG A 109 32.37 -4.31 -1.54
C ARG A 109 33.13 -3.02 -1.26
N GLY A 110 32.78 -1.92 -1.92
CA GLY A 110 33.43 -0.61 -1.79
C GLY A 110 34.85 -0.55 -2.36
N ILE A 111 35.25 -1.48 -3.24
CA ILE A 111 36.62 -1.59 -3.79
C ILE A 111 36.90 -0.43 -4.77
N PRO A 112 37.67 0.60 -4.39
CA PRO A 112 37.76 1.83 -5.19
C PRO A 112 38.43 1.64 -6.56
N SER A 113 39.36 0.68 -6.67
CA SER A 113 40.05 0.36 -7.92
C SER A 113 39.11 -0.17 -9.00
N ASP A 114 38.06 -0.91 -8.62
CA ASP A 114 37.06 -1.42 -9.57
C ASP A 114 36.28 -0.28 -10.23
N LEU A 115 36.00 0.77 -9.47
CA LEU A 115 35.30 1.94 -9.98
C LEU A 115 36.18 2.78 -10.91
N ASP A 116 37.46 2.95 -10.58
CA ASP A 116 38.42 3.61 -11.47
C ASP A 116 38.58 2.81 -12.78
N GLU A 117 38.72 1.48 -12.72
CA GLU A 117 38.75 0.61 -13.91
C GLU A 117 37.44 0.70 -14.72
N SER A 118 36.27 0.72 -14.06
CA SER A 118 34.97 0.90 -14.70
C SER A 118 34.89 2.20 -15.51
N ILE A 119 35.39 3.31 -14.96
CA ILE A 119 35.40 4.61 -15.63
C ILE A 119 36.30 4.58 -16.87
N ASP A 120 37.51 4.01 -16.74
CA ASP A 120 38.45 3.90 -17.86
C ASP A 120 37.89 3.04 -19.00
N LEU A 121 37.22 1.93 -18.66
CA LEU A 121 36.56 1.07 -19.63
C LEU A 121 35.35 1.76 -20.30
N HIS A 122 34.55 2.52 -19.57
CA HIS A 122 33.45 3.30 -20.15
C HIS A 122 33.97 4.43 -21.07
N ARG A 123 35.07 5.10 -20.71
CA ARG A 123 35.74 6.07 -21.59
C ARG A 123 36.25 5.40 -22.87
N ALA A 124 36.87 4.23 -22.76
CA ALA A 124 37.31 3.45 -23.92
C ALA A 124 36.14 3.03 -24.81
N ALA A 125 35.01 2.60 -24.24
CA ALA A 125 33.80 2.27 -24.99
C ALA A 125 33.20 3.50 -25.71
N LEU A 126 33.18 4.67 -25.05
CA LEU A 126 32.69 5.92 -25.62
C LEU A 126 33.53 6.41 -26.80
N LEU A 127 34.86 6.21 -26.75
CA LEU A 127 35.75 6.54 -27.87
C LEU A 127 35.45 5.72 -29.14
N LEU A 128 34.95 4.48 -28.98
CA LEU A 128 34.54 3.62 -30.09
C LEU A 128 33.16 3.96 -30.67
N ARG A 129 32.40 4.88 -30.04
CA ARG A 129 31.05 5.28 -30.44
C ARG A 129 31.03 6.78 -30.81
N PRO A 130 31.53 7.18 -32.00
CA PRO A 130 31.65 8.58 -32.41
C PRO A 130 30.29 9.30 -32.50
N PRO A 131 30.25 10.65 -32.62
CA PRO A 131 29.00 11.40 -32.83
C PRO A 131 28.17 10.81 -33.97
N GLY A 132 26.87 10.57 -33.71
CA GLY A 132 25.95 9.91 -34.66
C GLY A 132 25.80 8.39 -34.47
N HIS A 133 26.64 7.74 -33.66
CA HIS A 133 26.48 6.32 -33.34
C HIS A 133 25.23 6.09 -32.46
N SER A 134 24.41 5.09 -32.81
CA SER A 134 23.12 4.81 -32.13
C SER A 134 23.26 4.57 -30.63
N GLU A 135 24.29 3.83 -30.21
CA GLU A 135 24.54 3.50 -28.80
C GLU A 135 25.38 4.55 -28.04
N ARG A 136 25.67 5.71 -28.65
CA ARG A 136 26.49 6.75 -27.99
C ARG A 136 25.81 7.31 -26.74
N SER A 137 24.49 7.51 -26.78
CA SER A 137 23.70 8.00 -25.64
C SER A 137 23.81 7.07 -24.42
N ASP A 138 23.74 5.75 -24.64
CA ASP A 138 23.92 4.72 -23.60
C ASP A 138 25.34 4.75 -23.01
N SER A 139 26.38 4.88 -23.83
CA SER A 139 27.76 5.04 -23.34
C SER A 139 27.96 6.28 -22.48
N LEU A 140 27.43 7.42 -22.92
CA LEU A 140 27.49 8.68 -22.17
C LEU A 140 26.79 8.53 -20.82
N ASN A 141 25.59 7.94 -20.81
CA ASN A 141 24.82 7.73 -19.59
C ASN A 141 25.53 6.78 -18.60
N ASN A 142 26.11 5.69 -19.10
CA ASN A 142 26.82 4.73 -18.24
C ASN A 142 28.12 5.30 -17.64
N LEU A 143 28.89 6.07 -18.43
CA LEU A 143 30.08 6.76 -17.93
C LEU A 143 29.69 7.77 -16.84
N ALA A 144 28.66 8.58 -17.10
CA ALA A 144 28.15 9.56 -16.15
C ALA A 144 27.70 8.91 -14.83
N LEU A 145 27.02 7.75 -14.89
CA LEU A 145 26.66 7.00 -13.69
C LEU A 145 27.88 6.56 -12.87
N SER A 146 28.93 6.02 -13.50
CA SER A 146 30.15 5.63 -12.78
C SER A 146 30.87 6.84 -12.15
N LEU A 147 30.89 7.99 -12.82
CA LEU A 147 31.41 9.25 -12.26
C LEU A 147 30.58 9.73 -11.06
N ARG A 148 29.25 9.61 -11.11
CA ARG A 148 28.37 9.94 -9.98
C ARG A 148 28.61 9.03 -8.76
N TYR A 149 28.86 7.73 -8.97
CA TYR A 149 29.27 6.84 -7.89
C TYR A 149 30.61 7.24 -7.28
N LYS A 150 31.58 7.63 -8.12
CA LYS A 150 32.89 8.09 -7.66
C LYS A 150 32.79 9.37 -6.86
N PHE A 151 31.95 10.30 -7.32
CA PHE A 151 31.58 11.49 -6.58
C PHE A 151 30.99 11.14 -5.21
N THR A 152 29.99 10.26 -5.15
CA THR A 152 29.35 9.85 -3.88
C THR A 152 30.37 9.29 -2.88
N GLN A 153 31.39 8.60 -3.35
CA GLN A 153 32.45 8.04 -2.50
C GLN A 153 33.48 9.08 -2.05
N ARG A 154 34.00 9.89 -2.98
CA ARG A 154 35.19 10.74 -2.75
C ARG A 154 34.86 12.20 -2.50
N GLY A 155 33.64 12.62 -2.81
CA GLY A 155 33.18 14.01 -2.74
C GLY A 155 33.87 14.94 -3.74
N ILE A 156 34.58 14.43 -4.75
CA ILE A 156 35.37 15.23 -5.69
C ILE A 156 34.43 15.98 -6.64
N PRO A 157 34.33 17.32 -6.54
CA PRO A 157 33.28 18.05 -7.25
C PRO A 157 33.42 18.04 -8.79
N SER A 158 34.64 17.89 -9.32
CA SER A 158 34.87 17.83 -10.77
C SER A 158 34.28 16.57 -11.43
N ASP A 159 34.24 15.44 -10.71
CA ASP A 159 33.65 14.20 -11.22
C ASP A 159 32.13 14.37 -11.43
N LEU A 160 31.48 15.17 -10.57
CA LEU A 160 30.05 15.46 -10.69
C LEU A 160 29.74 16.48 -11.79
N ASP A 161 30.62 17.46 -12.00
CA ASP A 161 30.48 18.39 -13.13
C ASP A 161 30.63 17.64 -14.47
N GLU A 162 31.62 16.73 -14.60
CA GLU A 162 31.75 15.86 -15.78
C GLU A 162 30.52 14.95 -15.97
N CYS A 163 30.01 14.37 -14.88
CA CYS A 163 28.80 13.55 -14.87
C CYS A 163 27.59 14.30 -15.44
N ILE A 164 27.33 15.53 -14.99
CA ILE A 164 26.18 16.34 -15.43
C ILE A 164 26.31 16.68 -16.92
N GLU A 165 27.48 17.07 -17.40
CA GLU A 165 27.71 17.38 -18.82
C GLU A 165 27.49 16.14 -19.71
N LEU A 166 27.93 14.96 -19.26
CA LEU A 166 27.69 13.70 -19.98
C LEU A 166 26.21 13.30 -19.98
N HIS A 167 25.48 13.50 -18.88
CA HIS A 167 24.04 13.25 -18.83
C HIS A 167 23.26 14.22 -19.74
N ARG A 168 23.64 15.51 -19.79
CA ARG A 168 23.07 16.47 -20.75
C ARG A 168 23.32 16.04 -22.18
N ALA A 169 24.56 15.64 -22.51
CA ALA A 169 24.90 15.14 -23.83
C ALA A 169 24.12 13.87 -24.20
N SER A 170 23.89 12.96 -23.25
CA SER A 170 23.07 11.77 -23.45
C SER A 170 21.60 12.12 -23.73
N LEU A 171 21.02 13.03 -22.93
CA LEU A 171 19.63 13.46 -23.08
C LEU A 171 19.37 14.16 -24.42
N LEU A 172 20.33 14.95 -24.92
CA LEU A 172 20.25 15.58 -26.25
C LEU A 172 20.14 14.57 -27.39
N LEU A 173 20.71 13.37 -27.23
CA LEU A 173 20.63 12.29 -28.21
C LEU A 173 19.36 11.42 -28.07
N CYS A 174 18.51 11.70 -27.08
CA CYS A 174 17.29 10.94 -26.79
C CYS A 174 16.05 11.83 -26.98
N PRO A 175 15.58 12.08 -28.23
CA PRO A 175 14.39 12.89 -28.50
C PRO A 175 13.10 12.26 -27.95
N HIS A 176 11.98 13.00 -28.00
CA HIS A 176 10.67 12.47 -27.58
C HIS A 176 10.34 11.15 -28.29
N GLY A 177 9.90 10.14 -27.52
CA GLY A 177 9.64 8.77 -28.00
C GLY A 177 10.86 7.84 -28.00
N HIS A 178 12.07 8.32 -27.72
CA HIS A 178 13.26 7.46 -27.59
C HIS A 178 13.20 6.61 -26.32
N SER A 179 13.54 5.31 -26.43
CA SER A 179 13.43 4.33 -25.32
C SER A 179 14.24 4.71 -24.08
N LEU A 180 15.42 5.33 -24.27
CA LEU A 180 16.32 5.73 -23.18
C LEU A 180 16.08 7.15 -22.63
N ARG A 181 15.06 7.88 -23.12
CA ARG A 181 14.84 9.27 -22.69
C ARG A 181 14.48 9.36 -21.21
N SER A 182 13.61 8.48 -20.71
CA SER A 182 13.19 8.46 -19.30
C SER A 182 14.38 8.24 -18.35
N ASP A 183 15.23 7.25 -18.65
CA ASP A 183 16.45 6.99 -17.87
C ASP A 183 17.41 8.18 -17.90
N SER A 184 17.56 8.83 -19.06
CA SER A 184 18.42 10.01 -19.22
C SER A 184 17.93 11.21 -18.39
N LEU A 185 16.61 11.49 -18.40
CA LEU A 185 15.99 12.54 -17.60
C LEU A 185 16.19 12.30 -16.10
N ASN A 186 15.90 11.09 -15.64
CA ASN A 186 16.02 10.72 -14.24
C ASN A 186 17.47 10.84 -13.74
N ASN A 187 18.44 10.33 -14.51
CA ASN A 187 19.84 10.36 -14.08
C ASN A 187 20.41 11.79 -14.07
N LEU A 188 20.03 12.64 -15.04
CA LEU A 188 20.41 14.05 -15.03
C LEU A 188 19.84 14.77 -13.80
N ALA A 189 18.54 14.59 -13.53
CA ALA A 189 17.87 15.20 -12.38
C ALA A 189 18.52 14.80 -11.04
N LEU A 190 18.88 13.52 -10.89
CA LEU A 190 19.58 13.03 -9.70
C LEU A 190 20.98 13.64 -9.55
N SER A 191 21.72 13.80 -10.66
CA SER A 191 23.08 14.37 -10.65
C SER A 191 23.08 15.85 -10.29
N LEU A 192 22.13 16.62 -10.85
CA LEU A 192 21.90 18.02 -10.51
C LEU A 192 21.53 18.19 -9.03
N ARG A 193 20.65 17.33 -8.51
CA ARG A 193 20.29 17.32 -7.08
C ARG A 193 21.50 17.04 -6.19
N ASP A 194 22.32 16.07 -6.54
CA ASP A 194 23.52 15.74 -5.76
C ASP A 194 24.49 16.93 -5.74
N ARG A 195 24.62 17.67 -6.87
CA ARG A 195 25.47 18.87 -6.94
C ARG A 195 24.91 20.02 -6.12
N SER A 196 23.59 20.25 -6.18
CA SER A 196 22.94 21.23 -5.31
C SER A 196 23.09 20.86 -3.84
N THR A 197 23.00 19.58 -3.48
CA THR A 197 23.14 19.15 -2.08
C THR A 197 24.55 19.45 -1.56
N GLN A 198 25.56 19.28 -2.40
CA GLN A 198 26.95 19.56 -2.03
C GLN A 198 27.27 21.06 -2.00
N ARG A 199 26.84 21.82 -3.01
CA ARG A 199 27.28 23.20 -3.24
C ARG A 199 26.24 24.26 -2.88
N GLY A 200 25.01 23.85 -2.56
CA GLY A 200 23.89 24.75 -2.29
C GLY A 200 23.43 25.57 -3.50
N ILE A 201 23.54 25.03 -4.72
CA ILE A 201 23.18 25.72 -5.98
C ILE A 201 21.67 25.56 -6.26
N PRO A 202 20.81 26.57 -6.02
CA PRO A 202 19.37 26.39 -6.12
C PRO A 202 18.88 26.14 -7.56
N SER A 203 19.55 26.74 -8.56
CA SER A 203 19.19 26.58 -9.97
C SER A 203 19.32 25.13 -10.46
N ASP A 204 20.19 24.33 -9.84
CA ASP A 204 20.30 22.91 -10.17
C ASP A 204 19.08 22.13 -9.69
N LEU A 205 18.47 22.53 -8.56
CA LEU A 205 17.21 21.93 -8.08
C LEU A 205 16.05 22.31 -8.99
N ASP A 206 15.97 23.57 -9.41
CA ASP A 206 14.95 24.03 -10.36
C ASP A 206 15.00 23.23 -11.67
N GLU A 207 16.21 23.03 -12.22
CA GLU A 207 16.41 22.20 -13.40
C GLU A 207 16.05 20.73 -13.11
N ALA A 208 16.50 20.15 -12.00
CA ALA A 208 16.17 18.77 -11.62
C ALA A 208 14.66 18.55 -11.49
N TYR A 209 13.94 19.47 -10.88
CA TYR A 209 12.50 19.39 -10.67
C TYR A 209 11.73 19.58 -11.98
N SER A 210 12.20 20.45 -12.88
CA SER A 210 11.68 20.53 -14.25
C SER A 210 11.85 19.23 -15.03
N LEU A 211 12.99 18.55 -14.87
CA LEU A 211 13.26 17.26 -15.52
C LEU A 211 12.38 16.13 -14.96
N PHE A 212 12.14 16.09 -13.64
CA PHE A 212 11.17 15.16 -13.06
C PHE A 212 9.74 15.43 -13.54
N LEU A 213 9.35 16.70 -13.69
CA LEU A 213 8.07 17.06 -14.27
C LEU A 213 7.95 16.57 -15.72
N GLN A 214 8.98 16.73 -16.55
CA GLN A 214 9.00 16.19 -17.91
C GLN A 214 8.87 14.65 -17.93
N LEU A 215 9.53 13.96 -17.00
CA LEU A 215 9.39 12.50 -16.85
C LEU A 215 7.91 12.11 -16.61
N SER A 216 7.17 12.91 -15.84
CA SER A 216 5.73 12.69 -15.58
C SER A 216 4.81 12.79 -16.78
N HIS A 217 5.26 13.42 -17.86
CA HIS A 217 4.50 13.56 -19.10
C HIS A 217 4.85 12.51 -20.17
N ILE A 218 5.92 11.75 -19.99
CA ILE A 218 6.39 10.75 -20.99
C ILE A 218 5.78 9.37 -20.74
N SER A 219 5.61 8.96 -19.47
CA SER A 219 5.21 7.59 -19.16
C SER A 219 3.72 7.34 -19.40
N HIS A 220 3.40 6.71 -20.54
CA HIS A 220 2.13 6.02 -20.75
C HIS A 220 2.02 4.73 -19.91
N ALA A 221 3.15 4.12 -19.56
CA ALA A 221 3.25 3.01 -18.61
C ALA A 221 4.29 3.36 -17.53
N VAL A 222 3.83 3.59 -16.31
CA VAL A 222 4.68 4.03 -15.19
C VAL A 222 5.57 2.88 -14.73
N SER A 223 6.89 3.07 -14.84
CA SER A 223 7.86 2.12 -14.32
C SER A 223 8.05 2.29 -12.81
N ARG A 224 8.52 1.25 -12.13
CA ARG A 224 8.91 1.34 -10.71
C ARG A 224 9.98 2.42 -10.45
N ARG A 225 10.81 2.72 -11.46
CA ARG A 225 11.83 3.77 -11.41
C ARG A 225 11.21 5.18 -11.42
N ASP A 226 10.14 5.39 -12.18
CA ASP A 226 9.43 6.69 -12.24
C ASP A 226 8.81 7.04 -10.89
N LEU A 227 8.20 6.06 -10.21
CA LEU A 227 7.70 6.23 -8.84
C LEU A 227 8.83 6.54 -7.85
N ALA A 228 9.96 5.83 -7.94
CA ALA A 228 11.12 6.09 -7.09
C ALA A 228 11.71 7.49 -7.31
N ALA A 229 11.74 7.95 -8.56
CA ALA A 229 12.16 9.30 -8.95
C ALA A 229 11.26 10.38 -8.35
N ALA A 230 9.94 10.25 -8.52
CA ALA A 230 8.95 11.19 -7.97
C ALA A 230 8.99 11.25 -6.43
N LYS A 231 9.19 10.11 -5.76
CA LYS A 231 9.43 10.09 -4.31
C LYS A 231 10.71 10.84 -3.92
N SER A 232 11.79 10.61 -4.65
CA SER A 232 13.06 11.30 -4.43
C SER A 232 12.93 12.81 -4.59
N TRP A 233 12.13 13.23 -5.58
CA TRP A 233 11.77 14.63 -5.77
C TRP A 233 11.04 15.17 -4.53
N ALA A 234 9.96 14.51 -4.08
CA ALA A 234 9.18 14.94 -2.92
C ALA A 234 10.04 15.04 -1.64
N THR A 235 10.87 14.04 -1.34
CA THR A 235 11.78 14.08 -0.18
C THR A 235 12.81 15.21 -0.29
N SER A 236 13.31 15.50 -1.49
CA SER A 236 14.29 16.56 -1.70
C SER A 236 13.67 17.95 -1.55
N THR A 237 12.45 18.15 -2.06
CA THR A 237 11.73 19.42 -1.95
C THR A 237 11.37 19.72 -0.51
N GLU A 238 11.03 18.70 0.29
CA GLU A 238 10.76 18.86 1.71
C GLU A 238 12.01 19.31 2.49
N LYS A 239 13.17 18.70 2.23
CA LYS A 239 14.45 19.10 2.87
C LYS A 239 14.86 20.53 2.56
N THR A 240 14.50 21.02 1.37
CA THR A 240 14.88 22.35 0.88
C THR A 240 13.77 23.39 1.03
N ASN A 241 12.62 22.98 1.57
CA ASN A 241 11.39 23.78 1.65
C ASN A 241 11.01 24.43 0.29
N HIS A 242 11.18 23.68 -0.79
CA HIS A 242 10.90 24.15 -2.15
C HIS A 242 9.40 24.09 -2.45
N GLY A 243 8.85 25.14 -3.08
CA GLY A 243 7.41 25.29 -3.34
C GLY A 243 6.79 24.23 -4.26
N SER A 244 7.60 23.40 -4.91
CA SER A 244 7.12 22.27 -5.73
C SER A 244 6.83 20.99 -4.93
N ALA A 245 6.96 21.00 -3.59
CA ALA A 245 6.78 19.81 -2.76
C ALA A 245 5.41 19.16 -2.95
N LEU A 246 4.33 19.96 -2.90
CA LEU A 246 2.97 19.46 -3.09
C LEU A 246 2.77 18.81 -4.47
N LEU A 247 3.32 19.42 -5.52
CA LEU A 247 3.27 18.87 -6.88
C LEU A 247 4.04 17.55 -7.00
N ALA A 248 5.19 17.45 -6.34
CA ALA A 248 5.98 16.22 -6.30
C ALA A 248 5.21 15.06 -5.65
N TYR A 249 4.52 15.32 -4.54
CA TYR A 249 3.63 14.34 -3.90
C TYR A 249 2.45 13.94 -4.78
N GLN A 250 1.78 14.90 -5.43
CA GLN A 250 0.70 14.64 -6.38
C GLN A 250 1.15 13.70 -7.51
N ILE A 251 2.32 13.96 -8.10
CA ILE A 251 2.87 13.13 -9.17
C ILE A 251 3.27 11.75 -8.65
N ALA A 252 3.90 11.66 -7.48
CA ALA A 252 4.27 10.38 -6.87
C ALA A 252 3.04 9.50 -6.58
N LEU A 253 1.96 10.07 -6.04
CA LEU A 253 0.71 9.36 -5.76
C LEU A 253 -0.03 8.98 -7.05
N LYS A 254 -0.01 9.82 -8.08
CA LYS A 254 -0.55 9.48 -9.42
C LYS A 254 0.18 8.28 -10.02
N PHE A 255 1.51 8.27 -9.94
CA PHE A 255 2.32 7.14 -10.40
C PHE A 255 2.06 5.86 -9.62
N LEU A 256 1.86 5.97 -8.31
CA LEU A 256 1.49 4.83 -7.48
C LEU A 256 0.14 4.23 -7.91
N ASP A 257 -0.89 5.06 -8.07
CA ASP A 257 -2.25 4.64 -8.50
C ASP A 257 -2.23 3.93 -9.86
N GLN A 258 -1.47 4.48 -10.83
CA GLN A 258 -1.26 3.86 -12.14
C GLN A 258 -0.53 2.51 -12.04
N HIS A 259 0.52 2.43 -11.20
CA HIS A 259 1.29 1.20 -11.01
C HIS A 259 0.46 0.10 -10.34
N VAL A 260 -0.39 0.43 -9.36
CA VAL A 260 -1.26 -0.54 -8.68
C VAL A 260 -2.37 -1.03 -9.61
N THR A 261 -3.02 -0.13 -10.34
CA THR A 261 -4.11 -0.42 -11.28
C THR A 261 -3.73 -1.52 -12.28
N LEU A 262 -2.53 -1.45 -12.85
CA LEU A 262 -2.04 -2.40 -13.87
C LEU A 262 -1.69 -3.80 -13.32
N LEU A 263 -1.49 -3.95 -12.00
CA LEU A 263 -0.88 -5.15 -11.39
C LEU A 263 -1.84 -5.95 -10.47
N SER A 264 -3.12 -5.59 -10.38
CA SER A 264 -4.07 -5.91 -9.28
C SER A 264 -4.38 -7.38 -8.89
N SER A 265 -3.50 -8.40 -8.98
CA SER A 265 -3.93 -9.79 -8.65
C SER A 265 -2.91 -10.83 -8.14
N SER A 266 -1.65 -10.48 -7.84
CA SER A 266 -0.67 -11.43 -7.27
C SER A 266 -0.29 -11.13 -5.81
N SER A 267 -0.06 -12.18 -5.00
CA SER A 267 0.36 -12.09 -3.59
C SER A 267 1.74 -11.44 -3.40
N ARG A 268 2.59 -11.41 -4.45
CA ARG A 268 3.90 -10.75 -4.43
C ARG A 268 3.83 -9.21 -4.44
N HIS A 269 2.64 -8.64 -4.64
CA HIS A 269 2.48 -7.18 -4.79
C HIS A 269 2.28 -6.44 -3.48
N PHE A 270 1.81 -7.09 -2.42
CA PHE A 270 1.73 -6.43 -1.12
C PHE A 270 3.10 -5.92 -0.68
N ASP A 271 4.16 -6.72 -0.83
CA ASP A 271 5.51 -6.30 -0.45
C ASP A 271 6.00 -5.11 -1.29
N VAL A 272 5.70 -5.10 -2.59
CA VAL A 272 6.10 -4.00 -3.49
C VAL A 272 5.33 -2.71 -3.20
N VAL A 273 4.01 -2.79 -3.02
CA VAL A 273 3.15 -1.64 -2.68
C VAL A 273 3.47 -1.15 -1.28
N SER A 274 3.63 -2.04 -0.30
CA SER A 274 3.98 -1.71 1.09
C SER A 274 5.34 -1.01 1.19
N MET A 275 6.37 -1.50 0.48
CA MET A 275 7.66 -0.79 0.39
C MET A 275 7.57 0.53 -0.40
N ALA A 276 6.65 0.62 -1.36
CA ALA A 276 6.42 1.80 -2.18
C ALA A 276 5.42 2.81 -1.59
N THR A 277 4.81 2.56 -0.44
CA THR A 277 3.80 3.46 0.16
C THR A 277 4.15 3.95 1.55
N SER A 278 5.12 3.33 2.23
CA SER A 278 5.49 3.73 3.59
C SER A 278 5.76 5.24 3.65
N SER A 279 4.96 5.94 4.46
CA SER A 279 4.92 7.40 4.67
C SER A 279 4.46 8.32 3.52
N LEU A 280 4.29 7.86 2.28
CA LEU A 280 4.03 8.78 1.15
C LEU A 280 2.72 9.56 1.31
N ALA A 281 1.64 8.89 1.69
CA ALA A 281 0.32 9.49 1.84
C ALA A 281 0.24 10.49 3.02
N VAL A 282 0.79 10.08 4.17
CA VAL A 282 0.78 10.90 5.40
C VAL A 282 1.67 12.13 5.29
N ASP A 283 2.78 12.01 4.55
CA ASP A 283 3.64 13.16 4.26
C ASP A 283 3.00 14.10 3.23
N ALA A 284 2.34 13.55 2.20
CA ALA A 284 1.58 14.35 1.24
C ALA A 284 0.45 15.15 1.93
N PHE A 285 -0.23 14.53 2.91
CA PHE A 285 -1.23 15.19 3.74
C PHE A 285 -0.64 16.36 4.54
N SER A 286 0.46 16.12 5.26
CA SER A 286 1.19 17.17 6.01
C SER A 286 1.63 18.30 5.08
N CYS A 287 2.16 17.97 3.89
CA CYS A 287 2.56 18.94 2.89
C CYS A 287 1.38 19.81 2.45
N GLY A 288 0.23 19.20 2.16
CA GLY A 288 -1.01 19.91 1.80
C GLY A 288 -1.47 20.89 2.88
N ILE A 289 -1.46 20.48 4.15
CA ILE A 289 -1.82 21.35 5.28
C ILE A 289 -0.88 22.54 5.39
N ARG A 290 0.44 22.32 5.36
CA ARG A 290 1.45 23.40 5.45
C ARG A 290 1.35 24.41 4.31
N HIS A 291 0.84 24.00 3.15
CA HIS A 291 0.59 24.89 2.00
C HIS A 291 -0.83 25.50 1.99
N GLY A 292 -1.66 25.25 3.01
CA GLY A 292 -3.04 25.74 3.08
C GLY A 292 -4.01 25.05 2.11
N ALA A 293 -3.59 23.99 1.43
CA ALA A 293 -4.38 23.23 0.46
C ALA A 293 -5.15 22.11 1.15
N LEU A 294 -6.07 22.46 2.06
CA LEU A 294 -6.72 21.50 2.97
C LEU A 294 -7.57 20.45 2.24
N THR A 295 -8.31 20.84 1.21
CA THR A 295 -9.11 19.91 0.39
C THR A 295 -8.21 18.94 -0.37
N THR A 296 -7.13 19.44 -0.96
CA THR A 296 -6.11 18.62 -1.63
C THR A 296 -5.40 17.69 -0.65
N ALA A 297 -5.15 18.10 0.60
CA ALA A 297 -4.57 17.22 1.62
C ALA A 297 -5.46 15.98 1.85
N VAL A 298 -6.78 16.18 1.96
CA VAL A 298 -7.76 15.08 2.08
C VAL A 298 -7.73 14.16 0.86
N GLU A 299 -7.67 14.72 -0.36
CA GLU A 299 -7.57 13.92 -1.59
C GLU A 299 -6.28 13.08 -1.63
N LEU A 300 -5.14 13.66 -1.25
CA LEU A 300 -3.83 12.99 -1.29
C LEU A 300 -3.73 11.84 -0.29
N VAL A 301 -4.24 12.01 0.93
CA VAL A 301 -4.21 10.95 1.93
C VAL A 301 -5.13 9.80 1.54
N GLU A 302 -6.29 10.09 0.93
CA GLU A 302 -7.21 9.08 0.43
C GLU A 302 -6.67 8.35 -0.81
N GLN A 303 -5.91 9.04 -1.67
CA GLN A 303 -5.25 8.42 -2.82
C GLN A 303 -4.12 7.46 -2.41
N GLY A 304 -3.39 7.78 -1.34
CA GLY A 304 -2.21 7.05 -0.92
C GLY A 304 -2.41 6.02 0.20
N ARG A 305 -3.62 5.91 0.76
CA ARG A 305 -3.92 4.97 1.86
C ARG A 305 -4.78 3.81 1.41
N ALA A 306 -4.51 2.65 2.01
CA ALA A 306 -5.17 1.39 1.70
C ALA A 306 -5.27 1.17 0.19
N VAL A 307 -4.24 1.56 -0.57
CA VAL A 307 -4.32 1.77 -2.02
C VAL A 307 -4.80 0.51 -2.71
N PHE A 308 -4.22 -0.63 -2.34
CA PHE A 308 -4.61 -1.93 -2.86
C PHE A 308 -6.10 -2.26 -2.61
N TRP A 309 -6.61 -1.92 -1.43
CA TRP A 309 -7.97 -2.24 -0.99
C TRP A 309 -9.02 -1.31 -1.59
N THR A 310 -8.72 -0.02 -1.58
CA THR A 310 -9.50 1.00 -2.26
C THR A 310 -9.58 0.68 -3.75
N HIS A 311 -8.48 0.23 -4.39
CA HIS A 311 -8.54 -0.27 -5.76
C HIS A 311 -9.45 -1.49 -5.89
N LEU A 312 -9.26 -2.56 -5.11
CA LEU A 312 -10.11 -3.77 -5.21
C LEU A 312 -11.61 -3.45 -5.02
N ALA A 313 -11.95 -2.62 -4.04
CA ALA A 313 -13.33 -2.21 -3.78
C ALA A 313 -13.89 -1.34 -4.92
N ARG A 314 -13.11 -0.36 -5.42
CA ARG A 314 -13.50 0.50 -6.54
C ARG A 314 -13.65 -0.27 -7.83
N PHE A 315 -12.76 -1.21 -8.11
CA PHE A 315 -12.85 -2.08 -9.29
C PHE A 315 -14.18 -2.83 -9.31
N ARG A 316 -14.59 -3.45 -8.19
CA ARG A 316 -15.84 -4.21 -8.14
C ARG A 316 -17.07 -3.32 -8.33
N THR A 317 -17.20 -2.31 -7.47
CA THR A 317 -18.37 -1.42 -7.44
C THR A 317 -18.59 -0.68 -8.76
N THR A 318 -17.55 -0.06 -9.31
CA THR A 318 -17.68 0.68 -10.57
C THR A 318 -17.89 -0.24 -11.77
N LEU A 319 -17.39 -1.48 -11.75
CA LEU A 319 -17.67 -2.45 -12.81
C LEU A 319 -19.09 -3.00 -12.74
N ASP A 320 -19.66 -3.18 -11.54
CA ASP A 320 -21.04 -3.62 -11.38
C ASP A 320 -22.01 -2.51 -11.81
N GLU A 321 -21.78 -1.26 -11.40
CA GLU A 321 -22.52 -0.09 -11.88
C GLU A 321 -22.42 0.06 -13.40
N LEU A 322 -21.23 -0.08 -13.98
CA LEU A 322 -21.01 -0.03 -15.42
C LEU A 322 -21.72 -1.18 -16.15
N SER A 323 -21.75 -2.37 -15.55
CA SER A 323 -22.45 -3.55 -16.10
C SER A 323 -23.97 -3.36 -16.10
N MET A 324 -24.51 -2.60 -15.14
CA MET A 324 -25.93 -2.24 -15.06
C MET A 324 -26.32 -1.04 -15.94
N ALA A 325 -25.36 -0.26 -16.45
CA ALA A 325 -25.62 0.87 -17.33
C ALA A 325 -26.11 0.42 -18.73
N ARG A 326 -27.08 1.16 -19.31
CA ARG A 326 -27.78 0.77 -20.57
C ARG A 326 -26.83 0.59 -21.77
N HIS A 327 -27.11 -0.46 -22.56
CA HIS A 327 -26.58 -0.87 -23.87
C HIS A 327 -25.06 -0.90 -24.10
N THR A 328 -24.32 0.18 -23.88
CA THR A 328 -22.86 0.25 -24.13
C THR A 328 -22.01 -0.05 -22.88
N GLY A 329 -22.54 0.18 -21.68
CA GLY A 329 -21.85 -0.04 -20.40
C GLY A 329 -21.44 -1.50 -20.19
N ALA A 330 -22.39 -2.44 -20.32
CA ALA A 330 -22.12 -3.87 -20.15
C ALA A 330 -21.05 -4.42 -21.11
N ALA A 331 -21.05 -3.97 -22.37
CA ALA A 331 -20.05 -4.37 -23.36
C ALA A 331 -18.65 -3.83 -23.00
N LEU A 332 -18.57 -2.57 -22.57
CA LEU A 332 -17.31 -1.95 -22.13
C LEU A 332 -16.78 -2.58 -20.83
N ALA A 333 -17.66 -2.94 -19.89
CA ALA A 333 -17.28 -3.64 -18.66
C ALA A 333 -16.66 -5.01 -18.97
N GLU A 334 -17.25 -5.76 -19.90
CA GLU A 334 -16.73 -7.06 -20.31
C GLU A 334 -15.41 -6.93 -21.10
N GLU A 335 -15.32 -5.97 -22.02
CA GLU A 335 -14.09 -5.64 -22.76
C GLU A 335 -12.96 -5.27 -21.78
N PHE A 336 -13.26 -4.44 -20.78
CA PHE A 336 -12.34 -4.06 -19.72
C PHE A 336 -11.88 -5.26 -18.89
N LYS A 337 -12.81 -6.14 -18.46
CA LYS A 337 -12.50 -7.36 -17.69
C LYS A 337 -11.58 -8.28 -18.49
N GLN A 338 -11.89 -8.51 -19.76
CA GLN A 338 -11.09 -9.35 -20.65
C GLN A 338 -9.70 -8.77 -20.91
N LEU A 339 -9.59 -7.47 -21.19
CA LEU A 339 -8.30 -6.81 -21.38
C LEU A 339 -7.49 -6.79 -20.08
N SER A 340 -8.11 -6.53 -18.94
CA SER A 340 -7.43 -6.58 -17.64
C SER A 340 -6.92 -8.00 -17.33
N PHE A 341 -7.70 -9.04 -17.66
CA PHE A 341 -7.27 -10.43 -17.52
C PHE A 341 -6.15 -10.81 -18.49
N ARG A 342 -6.22 -10.37 -19.75
CA ARG A 342 -5.18 -10.60 -20.77
C ARG A 342 -3.90 -9.84 -20.46
N LEU A 343 -4.01 -8.60 -20.00
CA LEU A 343 -2.91 -7.75 -19.58
C LEU A 343 -2.26 -8.35 -18.33
N ARG A 344 -3.05 -8.83 -17.37
CA ARG A 344 -2.57 -9.62 -16.23
C ARG A 344 -1.79 -10.84 -16.69
N ASN A 345 -2.39 -11.69 -17.53
CA ASN A 345 -1.71 -12.88 -18.04
C ASN A 345 -0.48 -12.49 -18.84
N ALA A 346 -0.49 -11.39 -19.57
CA ALA A 346 0.69 -10.86 -20.24
C ALA A 346 1.73 -10.37 -19.22
N PHE A 347 1.41 -9.72 -18.12
CA PHE A 347 2.39 -9.41 -17.08
C PHE A 347 2.91 -10.69 -16.39
N ASP A 348 2.06 -11.69 -16.18
CA ASP A 348 2.40 -12.97 -15.58
C ASP A 348 3.17 -13.91 -16.55
N GLN A 349 3.02 -13.73 -17.88
CA GLN A 349 3.55 -14.59 -18.97
C GLN A 349 4.49 -13.91 -19.97
N SER A 350 4.61 -12.58 -19.95
CA SER A 350 5.53 -11.84 -20.83
C SER A 350 6.90 -11.75 -20.20
N THR A 351 7.85 -11.65 -21.12
CA THR A 351 9.28 -11.53 -20.88
C THR A 351 9.76 -10.14 -21.31
N GLU A 352 8.97 -9.08 -21.08
CA GLU A 352 9.41 -7.68 -20.99
C GLU A 352 8.32 -6.81 -20.34
N ASP A 353 8.66 -5.97 -19.35
CA ASP A 353 7.80 -4.88 -18.83
C ASP A 353 7.34 -3.94 -19.97
N GLN A 354 7.98 -4.04 -21.14
CA GLN A 354 7.72 -3.28 -22.34
C GLN A 354 7.74 -4.12 -23.63
N SER A 355 7.27 -5.37 -23.60
CA SER A 355 7.13 -6.14 -24.85
C SER A 355 6.17 -5.40 -25.79
N PRO A 356 6.35 -5.47 -27.13
CA PRO A 356 5.42 -4.84 -28.07
C PRO A 356 3.96 -5.26 -27.81
N GLN A 357 3.76 -6.49 -27.37
CA GLN A 357 2.46 -7.05 -27.00
C GLN A 357 1.90 -6.46 -25.70
N THR A 358 2.73 -6.28 -24.67
CA THR A 358 2.35 -5.62 -23.41
C THR A 358 2.02 -4.15 -23.63
N ARG A 359 2.82 -3.44 -24.45
CA ARG A 359 2.55 -2.05 -24.85
C ARG A 359 1.23 -1.95 -25.63
N GLN A 360 0.97 -2.87 -26.56
CA GLN A 360 -0.28 -2.91 -27.31
C GLN A 360 -1.49 -3.17 -26.41
N LEU A 361 -1.39 -4.15 -25.50
CA LEU A 361 -2.46 -4.45 -24.52
C LEU A 361 -2.70 -3.28 -23.56
N THR A 362 -1.64 -2.60 -23.10
CA THR A 362 -1.75 -1.40 -22.26
C THR A 362 -2.47 -0.28 -23.01
N THR A 363 -2.11 -0.06 -24.28
CA THR A 363 -2.77 0.94 -25.13
C THR A 363 -4.25 0.61 -25.35
N GLN A 364 -4.58 -0.67 -25.58
CA GLN A 364 -5.97 -1.12 -25.70
C GLN A 364 -6.74 -0.95 -24.39
N TRP A 365 -6.09 -1.25 -23.25
CA TRP A 365 -6.66 -1.06 -21.93
C TRP A 365 -6.96 0.43 -21.67
N ASP A 366 -6.03 1.33 -22.01
CA ASP A 366 -6.20 2.78 -21.91
C ASP A 366 -7.32 3.31 -22.81
N ASP A 367 -7.49 2.76 -24.02
CA ASP A 367 -8.59 3.09 -24.93
C ASP A 367 -9.95 2.73 -24.32
N VAL A 368 -10.08 1.53 -23.77
CA VAL A 368 -11.33 1.10 -23.10
C VAL A 368 -11.62 1.96 -21.89
N VAL A 369 -10.63 2.27 -21.06
CA VAL A 369 -10.81 3.20 -19.92
C VAL A 369 -11.25 4.58 -20.41
N SER A 370 -10.66 5.08 -21.50
CA SER A 370 -11.06 6.37 -22.09
C SER A 370 -12.49 6.35 -22.62
N ARG A 371 -12.91 5.25 -23.26
CA ARG A 371 -14.29 5.03 -23.71
C ARG A 371 -15.28 4.94 -22.56
N ILE A 372 -14.93 4.27 -21.47
CA ILE A 372 -15.75 4.25 -20.25
C ILE A 372 -15.91 5.67 -19.70
N ARG A 373 -14.83 6.47 -19.65
CA ARG A 373 -14.86 7.86 -19.19
C ARG A 373 -15.67 8.82 -20.07
N MET A 374 -16.01 8.43 -21.31
CA MET A 374 -16.92 9.21 -22.15
C MET A 374 -18.40 8.95 -21.82
N LEU A 375 -18.73 7.91 -21.04
CA LEU A 375 -20.10 7.67 -20.62
C LEU A 375 -20.52 8.68 -19.54
N PRO A 376 -21.80 9.11 -19.53
CA PRO A 376 -22.38 9.86 -18.41
C PRO A 376 -22.15 9.11 -17.09
N ASP A 377 -21.85 9.83 -16.02
CA ASP A 377 -21.56 9.32 -14.67
C ASP A 377 -20.23 8.54 -14.49
N PHE A 378 -19.56 8.12 -15.57
CA PHE A 378 -18.29 7.38 -15.51
C PHE A 378 -17.05 8.19 -15.88
N SER A 379 -17.16 9.52 -16.03
CA SER A 379 -16.04 10.41 -16.41
C SER A 379 -14.79 10.30 -15.52
N ARG A 380 -14.96 9.84 -14.28
CA ARG A 380 -13.90 9.59 -13.31
C ARG A 380 -13.60 8.11 -13.06
N PHE A 381 -13.96 7.21 -13.98
CA PHE A 381 -13.67 5.79 -13.87
C PHE A 381 -12.17 5.55 -13.62
N LEU A 382 -11.84 4.82 -12.55
CA LEU A 382 -10.47 4.58 -12.06
C LEU A 382 -9.62 5.85 -11.78
N GLN A 383 -10.24 7.02 -11.55
CA GLN A 383 -9.53 8.25 -11.15
C GLN A 383 -9.74 8.55 -9.67
N PRO A 384 -8.72 8.93 -8.87
CA PRO A 384 -8.89 9.23 -7.45
C PRO A 384 -10.13 10.10 -7.14
N PRO A 385 -10.85 9.84 -6.03
CA PRO A 385 -12.04 10.61 -5.68
C PRO A 385 -11.67 12.07 -5.40
N LEU A 386 -12.56 12.99 -5.77
CA LEU A 386 -12.42 14.41 -5.41
C LEU A 386 -12.87 14.64 -3.98
N PHE A 387 -12.41 15.75 -3.39
CA PHE A 387 -12.89 16.18 -2.08
C PHE A 387 -14.41 16.30 -2.04
N SER A 388 -15.06 16.81 -3.10
CA SER A 388 -16.53 16.90 -3.16
C SER A 388 -17.26 15.55 -3.05
N ASP A 389 -16.62 14.46 -3.46
CA ASP A 389 -17.16 13.11 -3.28
C ASP A 389 -16.85 12.55 -1.89
N LEU A 390 -15.67 12.84 -1.38
CA LEU A 390 -15.21 12.43 -0.05
C LEU A 390 -15.93 13.17 1.07
N GLN A 391 -16.34 14.42 0.84
CA GLN A 391 -17.07 15.26 1.79
C GLN A 391 -18.42 14.64 2.18
N LYS A 392 -18.99 13.81 1.32
CA LYS A 392 -20.20 13.01 1.62
C LYS A 392 -19.99 12.07 2.82
N ALA A 393 -18.74 11.73 3.17
CA ALA A 393 -18.39 11.02 4.39
C ALA A 393 -18.75 11.79 5.66
N ALA A 394 -19.02 13.10 5.58
CA ALA A 394 -19.44 13.92 6.71
C ALA A 394 -20.96 14.16 6.82
N GLU A 395 -21.78 13.62 5.91
CA GLU A 395 -23.25 13.83 5.89
C GLU A 395 -23.97 13.47 7.21
N GLU A 396 -23.58 12.38 7.87
CA GLU A 396 -24.18 11.94 9.14
C GLU A 396 -23.42 12.40 10.39
N GLY A 397 -22.40 13.25 10.19
CA GLY A 397 -21.57 13.84 11.23
C GLY A 397 -20.10 13.93 10.81
N PRO A 398 -19.29 14.74 11.54
CA PRO A 398 -17.93 15.09 11.13
C PRO A 398 -16.99 13.88 11.12
N VAL A 399 -16.04 13.91 10.18
CA VAL A 399 -14.95 12.94 10.09
C VAL A 399 -13.64 13.65 10.42
N ILE A 400 -12.91 13.14 11.41
CA ILE A 400 -11.67 13.70 11.92
C ILE A 400 -10.52 12.83 11.42
N ILE A 401 -9.76 13.34 10.44
CA ILE A 401 -8.51 12.73 9.98
C ILE A 401 -7.42 13.16 10.95
N VAL A 402 -6.72 12.21 11.57
CA VAL A 402 -5.61 12.49 12.50
C VAL A 402 -4.34 11.86 11.92
N ASN A 403 -3.33 12.69 11.64
CA ASN A 403 -2.19 12.30 10.82
C ASN A 403 -0.85 12.45 11.53
N ALA A 404 0.01 11.42 11.44
CA ALA A 404 1.41 11.49 11.88
C ALA A 404 2.36 11.39 10.69
N SER A 405 2.99 12.50 10.32
CA SER A 405 4.06 12.58 9.32
C SER A 405 5.40 12.88 9.99
N GLN A 406 6.49 12.58 9.29
CA GLN A 406 7.82 13.03 9.73
C GLN A 406 7.98 14.56 9.74
N TYR A 407 7.09 15.30 9.08
CA TYR A 407 7.15 16.77 8.99
C TYR A 407 6.21 17.49 9.96
N SER A 408 5.02 16.93 10.23
CA SER A 408 4.08 17.46 11.21
C SER A 408 3.05 16.40 11.64
N CYS A 409 2.50 16.57 12.84
CA CYS A 409 1.28 15.90 13.26
C CYS A 409 0.13 16.91 13.22
N ASP A 410 -0.99 16.51 12.62
CA ASP A 410 -2.13 17.42 12.40
C ASP A 410 -3.44 16.65 12.41
N ALA A 411 -4.53 17.36 12.67
CA ALA A 411 -5.87 16.87 12.38
C ALA A 411 -6.63 17.78 11.40
N LEU A 412 -7.45 17.18 10.54
CA LEU A 412 -8.45 17.88 9.73
C LEU A 412 -9.84 17.36 10.08
N ILE A 413 -10.75 18.28 10.37
CA ILE A 413 -12.17 18.00 10.57
C ILE A 413 -12.89 18.25 9.24
N VAL A 414 -13.37 17.18 8.61
CA VAL A 414 -14.20 17.24 7.41
C VAL A 414 -15.66 17.39 7.81
N LEU A 415 -16.29 18.43 7.27
CA LEU A 415 -17.68 18.82 7.52
C LEU A 415 -18.47 18.72 6.21
N SER A 416 -19.79 18.50 6.29
CA SER A 416 -20.62 18.19 5.12
C SER A 416 -20.92 19.39 4.22
N ASP A 417 -20.78 20.61 4.74
CA ASP A 417 -21.28 21.84 4.12
C ASP A 417 -20.23 22.95 3.98
N GLN A 418 -18.98 22.70 4.38
CA GLN A 418 -17.89 23.67 4.38
C GLN A 418 -16.52 23.01 4.21
N ASP A 419 -15.51 23.83 3.92
CA ASP A 419 -14.13 23.37 3.79
C ASP A 419 -13.60 22.73 5.09
N PRO A 420 -12.64 21.80 5.00
CA PRO A 420 -12.05 21.16 6.17
C PRO A 420 -11.44 22.18 7.13
N VAL A 421 -11.60 21.93 8.44
CA VAL A 421 -11.03 22.78 9.49
C VAL A 421 -9.76 22.14 10.04
N HIS A 422 -8.65 22.86 9.98
CA HIS A 422 -7.36 22.43 10.53
C HIS A 422 -7.32 22.57 12.05
N VAL A 423 -6.84 21.51 12.71
CA VAL A 423 -6.56 21.46 14.14
C VAL A 423 -5.06 21.13 14.30
N PRO A 424 -4.23 22.08 14.74
CA PRO A 424 -2.81 21.82 14.97
C PRO A 424 -2.65 20.87 16.16
N ILE A 425 -1.74 19.89 16.03
CA ILE A 425 -1.37 18.95 17.09
C ILE A 425 0.10 19.19 17.43
N ASP A 426 0.38 19.56 18.67
CA ASP A 426 1.75 19.82 19.13
C ASP A 426 2.43 18.52 19.57
N LEU A 427 2.61 17.60 18.62
CA LEU A 427 3.33 16.35 18.79
C LEU A 427 4.23 16.08 17.59
N THR A 428 5.36 15.45 17.84
CA THR A 428 6.20 14.86 16.80
C THR A 428 5.79 13.42 16.53
N ARG A 429 6.08 12.91 15.33
CA ARG A 429 5.86 11.49 15.03
C ARG A 429 6.61 10.55 15.97
N ALA A 430 7.77 10.96 16.48
CA ALA A 430 8.52 10.18 17.46
C ALA A 430 7.74 10.04 18.78
N GLU A 431 7.13 11.12 19.28
CA GLU A 431 6.31 11.08 20.49
C GLU A 431 5.04 10.26 20.31
N VAL A 432 4.40 10.32 19.13
CA VAL A 432 3.26 9.46 18.79
C VAL A 432 3.69 7.99 18.75
N TYR A 433 4.86 7.70 18.16
CA TYR A 433 5.42 6.35 18.15
C TYR A 433 5.69 5.83 19.56
N GLU A 434 6.33 6.63 20.41
CA GLU A 434 6.58 6.28 21.82
C GLU A 434 5.28 5.99 22.56
N LEU A 435 4.27 6.86 22.43
CA LEU A 435 2.97 6.69 23.06
C LEU A 435 2.26 5.42 22.57
N SER A 436 2.29 5.14 21.27
CA SER A 436 1.70 3.93 20.69
C SER A 436 2.43 2.66 21.15
N SER A 437 3.75 2.73 21.32
CA SER A 437 4.57 1.61 21.80
C SER A 437 4.32 1.34 23.27
N GLU A 438 4.22 2.39 24.10
CA GLU A 438 3.88 2.29 25.52
C GLU A 438 2.49 1.67 25.69
N PHE A 439 1.49 2.18 24.96
CA PHE A 439 0.13 1.65 25.00
C PHE A 439 0.07 0.17 24.60
N ARG A 440 0.75 -0.22 23.52
CA ARG A 440 0.77 -1.62 23.06
C ARG A 440 1.42 -2.54 24.09
N SER A 441 2.55 -2.12 24.68
CA SER A 441 3.20 -2.88 25.75
C SER A 441 2.27 -3.08 26.96
N LEU A 442 1.44 -2.09 27.26
CA LEU A 442 0.44 -2.16 28.32
C LEU A 442 -0.67 -3.14 27.95
N ALA A 443 -1.17 -3.08 26.71
CA ALA A 443 -2.27 -3.89 26.23
C ALA A 443 -1.96 -5.40 26.19
N GLU A 444 -0.71 -5.77 25.96
CA GLU A 444 -0.24 -7.16 26.02
C GLU A 444 -0.34 -7.78 27.43
N HIS A 445 -0.49 -6.96 28.48
CA HIS A 445 -0.45 -7.41 29.87
C HIS A 445 -1.70 -7.08 30.68
N PHE A 446 -2.77 -6.54 30.08
CA PHE A 446 -3.97 -6.11 30.80
C PHE A 446 -4.50 -7.18 31.78
N GLY A 447 -4.81 -6.77 33.01
CA GLY A 447 -5.29 -7.65 34.10
C GLY A 447 -4.64 -7.42 35.49
N CYS A 448 -3.74 -6.44 35.64
CA CYS A 448 -3.07 -6.11 36.92
C CYS A 448 -3.35 -4.67 37.38
N SER A 449 -3.46 -4.42 38.69
CA SER A 449 -3.86 -3.12 39.26
C SER A 449 -2.94 -1.93 38.89
N ASP A 450 -1.62 -2.17 38.78
CA ASP A 450 -0.64 -1.13 38.46
C ASP A 450 -0.77 -0.58 37.02
N GLN A 451 -1.48 -1.30 36.15
CA GLN A 451 -1.65 -0.93 34.75
C GLN A 451 -2.75 0.10 34.55
N GLN A 452 -3.72 0.16 35.46
CA GLN A 452 -4.84 1.08 35.37
C GLN A 452 -4.40 2.54 35.45
N ASN A 453 -3.45 2.85 36.34
CA ASN A 453 -2.90 4.20 36.46
C ASN A 453 -2.11 4.62 35.21
N LYS A 454 -1.36 3.68 34.61
CA LYS A 454 -0.62 3.92 33.36
C LYS A 454 -1.57 4.14 32.19
N LEU A 455 -2.63 3.32 32.08
CA LEU A 455 -3.67 3.48 31.07
C LEU A 455 -4.31 4.87 31.17
N VAL A 456 -4.74 5.28 32.37
CA VAL A 456 -5.31 6.61 32.60
C VAL A 456 -4.31 7.72 32.24
N GLY A 457 -3.01 7.54 32.55
CA GLY A 457 -1.96 8.47 32.14
C GLY A 457 -1.88 8.64 30.62
N ILE A 458 -1.86 7.55 29.86
CA ILE A 458 -1.85 7.55 28.39
C ILE A 458 -3.11 8.22 27.85
N LEU A 459 -4.30 7.87 28.36
CA LEU A 459 -5.57 8.42 27.87
C LEU A 459 -5.76 9.91 28.20
N ARG A 460 -5.17 10.40 29.30
CA ARG A 460 -5.08 11.83 29.60
C ARG A 460 -4.14 12.55 28.66
N LYS A 461 -3.00 11.94 28.31
CA LYS A 461 -2.07 12.52 27.33
C LYS A 461 -2.75 12.64 25.94
N LEU A 462 -3.43 11.57 25.50
CA LEU A 462 -4.26 11.62 24.28
C LEU A 462 -5.35 12.70 24.35
N TRP A 463 -5.95 12.88 25.52
CA TRP A 463 -6.93 13.94 25.73
C TRP A 463 -6.33 15.33 25.55
N HIS A 464 -5.26 15.65 26.26
CA HIS A 464 -4.68 16.99 26.23
C HIS A 464 -4.06 17.35 24.89
N ASP A 465 -3.30 16.42 24.29
CA ASP A 465 -2.48 16.73 23.13
C ASP A 465 -3.26 16.65 21.81
N ILE A 466 -4.37 15.90 21.78
CA ILE A 466 -5.09 15.58 20.54
C ILE A 466 -6.60 15.82 20.66
N VAL A 467 -7.26 15.15 21.60
CA VAL A 467 -8.73 15.06 21.59
C VAL A 467 -9.40 16.34 22.10
N ASP A 468 -8.86 17.02 23.11
CA ASP A 468 -9.41 18.28 23.59
C ASP A 468 -9.35 19.39 22.52
N PRO A 469 -8.21 19.63 21.82
CA PRO A 469 -8.16 20.54 20.67
C PRO A 469 -9.22 20.23 19.60
N VAL A 470 -9.42 18.95 19.27
CA VAL A 470 -10.47 18.52 18.34
C VAL A 470 -11.86 18.82 18.89
N VAL A 471 -12.14 18.50 20.16
CA VAL A 471 -13.44 18.74 20.82
C VAL A 471 -13.75 20.24 20.88
N GLN A 472 -12.79 21.10 21.19
CA GLN A 472 -13.01 22.55 21.18
C GLN A 472 -13.35 23.04 19.77
N THR A 473 -12.64 22.54 18.76
CA THR A 473 -12.91 22.91 17.36
C THR A 473 -14.29 22.42 16.91
N LEU A 474 -14.69 21.19 17.26
CA LEU A 474 -16.03 20.65 16.98
C LEU A 474 -17.14 21.51 17.60
N ARG A 475 -16.92 22.05 18.81
CA ARG A 475 -17.87 22.97 19.47
C ARG A 475 -17.98 24.30 18.74
N VAL A 476 -16.86 24.87 18.31
CA VAL A 476 -16.84 26.09 17.49
C VAL A 476 -17.56 25.87 16.16
N SER A 477 -17.43 24.69 15.56
CA SER A 477 -18.14 24.27 14.35
C SER A 477 -19.60 23.82 14.61
N ASN A 478 -20.18 24.15 15.77
CA ASN A 478 -21.58 23.84 16.14
C ASN A 478 -21.97 22.35 16.18
N VAL A 479 -21.02 21.43 16.36
CA VAL A 479 -21.31 20.00 16.51
C VAL A 479 -21.83 19.72 17.92
N ARG A 480 -23.12 19.39 18.01
CA ARG A 480 -23.83 19.20 19.29
C ARG A 480 -23.28 18.01 20.10
N PRO A 481 -23.12 18.13 21.43
CA PRO A 481 -22.87 16.97 22.29
C PRO A 481 -23.93 15.88 22.10
N GLY A 482 -23.49 14.62 22.13
CA GLY A 482 -24.30 13.45 21.82
C GLY A 482 -24.33 13.06 20.34
N SER A 483 -23.84 13.91 19.44
CA SER A 483 -23.70 13.58 18.02
C SER A 483 -22.69 12.45 17.77
N ARG A 484 -22.86 11.80 16.62
CA ARG A 484 -21.88 10.85 16.07
C ARG A 484 -20.67 11.60 15.51
N ILE A 485 -19.47 11.06 15.75
CA ILE A 485 -18.21 11.53 15.16
C ILE A 485 -17.42 10.33 14.64
N TRP A 486 -16.63 10.52 13.59
CA TRP A 486 -15.79 9.46 13.00
C TRP A 486 -14.32 9.81 13.07
N TRP A 487 -13.50 8.92 13.62
CA TRP A 487 -12.05 9.01 13.60
C TRP A 487 -11.50 8.28 12.37
N CYS A 488 -10.67 8.97 11.60
CA CYS A 488 -9.89 8.41 10.49
C CYS A 488 -8.39 8.57 10.80
N PRO A 489 -7.84 7.75 11.72
CA PRO A 489 -6.43 7.85 12.10
C PRO A 489 -5.52 7.32 10.98
N THR A 490 -4.34 7.91 10.86
CA THR A 490 -3.24 7.44 9.99
C THR A 490 -2.03 7.06 10.83
N ALA A 491 -1.10 6.31 10.23
CA ALA A 491 0.16 5.90 10.81
C ALA A 491 0.02 5.37 12.25
N GLU A 492 0.87 5.79 13.18
CA GLU A 492 0.90 5.29 14.56
C GLU A 492 -0.39 5.64 15.36
N PHE A 493 -1.20 6.61 14.92
CA PHE A 493 -2.50 6.90 15.56
C PHE A 493 -3.51 5.77 15.41
N THR A 494 -3.36 4.90 14.41
CA THR A 494 -4.23 3.72 14.22
C THR A 494 -4.19 2.74 15.40
N LEU A 495 -3.14 2.80 16.22
CA LEU A 495 -2.91 1.92 17.37
C LEU A 495 -3.46 2.48 18.68
N LEU A 496 -3.92 3.74 18.69
CA LEU A 496 -4.29 4.47 19.91
C LEU A 496 -5.82 4.52 20.08
N PRO A 497 -6.34 4.30 21.30
CA PRO A 497 -7.78 4.29 21.57
C PRO A 497 -8.34 5.73 21.69
N LEU A 498 -8.33 6.50 20.59
CA LEU A 498 -8.80 7.90 20.56
C LEU A 498 -10.21 8.08 21.16
N HIS A 499 -11.12 7.15 20.89
CA HIS A 499 -12.50 7.15 21.41
C HIS A 499 -12.59 7.11 22.95
N ALA A 500 -11.54 6.65 23.62
CA ALA A 500 -11.46 6.49 25.06
C ALA A 500 -10.77 7.68 25.74
N ALA A 501 -10.16 8.61 25.00
CA ALA A 501 -9.46 9.73 25.60
C ALA A 501 -10.37 10.55 26.54
N GLY A 502 -9.81 11.03 27.64
CA GLY A 502 -10.54 11.84 28.60
C GLY A 502 -9.64 12.41 29.69
N PRO A 503 -10.11 13.43 30.43
CA PRO A 503 -9.39 13.95 31.59
C PRO A 503 -9.41 12.96 32.76
N TYR A 504 -10.38 12.05 32.87
CA TYR A 504 -10.53 11.12 34.00
C TYR A 504 -10.46 11.84 35.36
N GLU A 505 -11.16 12.97 35.46
CA GLU A 505 -11.25 13.84 36.64
C GLU A 505 -12.70 13.94 37.10
N ARG A 506 -12.91 14.16 38.41
CA ARG A 506 -14.26 14.44 38.91
C ARG A 506 -14.77 15.73 38.28
N ASN A 507 -16.01 15.71 37.78
CA ASN A 507 -16.71 16.84 37.13
C ASN A 507 -16.19 17.25 35.75
N ARG A 508 -15.39 16.43 35.07
CA ARG A 508 -15.07 16.62 33.65
C ARG A 508 -15.50 15.40 32.86
N ASP A 509 -16.12 15.64 31.71
CA ASP A 509 -16.57 14.59 30.82
C ASP A 509 -15.40 14.05 29.98
N ASN A 510 -15.27 12.72 29.92
CA ASN A 510 -14.43 12.04 28.95
C ASN A 510 -15.08 12.09 27.56
N LEU A 511 -14.32 11.83 26.49
CA LEU A 511 -14.86 11.86 25.11
C LEU A 511 -16.12 10.99 24.96
N SER A 512 -16.10 9.80 25.56
CA SER A 512 -17.21 8.83 25.57
C SER A 512 -18.46 9.28 26.34
N GLN A 513 -18.46 10.47 26.94
CA GLN A 513 -19.61 11.14 27.53
C GLN A 513 -20.07 12.35 26.72
N ILE A 514 -19.21 12.87 25.84
CA ILE A 514 -19.48 14.05 25.01
C ILE A 514 -20.00 13.64 23.63
N TYR A 515 -19.39 12.66 22.98
CA TYR A 515 -19.73 12.23 21.61
C TYR A 515 -19.79 10.71 21.48
N ILE A 516 -20.51 10.22 20.46
CA ILE A 516 -20.53 8.80 20.09
C ILE A 516 -19.48 8.58 18.99
N SER A 517 -18.34 8.01 19.38
CA SER A 517 -17.22 7.77 18.48
C SER A 517 -17.43 6.53 17.60
N SER A 518 -17.06 6.65 16.34
CA SER A 518 -16.89 5.57 15.36
C SER A 518 -15.55 5.74 14.66
N TYR A 519 -15.08 4.74 13.95
CA TYR A 519 -13.87 4.80 13.14
C TYR A 519 -14.18 4.56 11.67
N THR A 520 -13.28 4.99 10.79
CA THR A 520 -13.27 4.57 9.39
C THR A 520 -11.84 4.47 8.88
N PRO A 521 -11.47 3.43 8.12
CA PRO A 521 -10.16 3.32 7.50
C PRO A 521 -9.89 4.47 6.53
N THR A 522 -10.88 4.82 5.70
CA THR A 522 -10.83 5.90 4.70
C THR A 522 -12.17 6.61 4.63
N LEU A 523 -12.21 7.82 4.08
CA LEU A 523 -13.47 8.51 3.75
C LEU A 523 -14.19 7.78 2.62
N ALA A 524 -13.45 7.29 1.62
CA ALA A 524 -14.03 6.55 0.49
C ALA A 524 -14.83 5.31 0.93
N THR A 525 -14.32 4.53 1.90
CA THR A 525 -15.04 3.38 2.46
C THR A 525 -16.31 3.77 3.19
N LEU A 526 -16.31 4.91 3.91
CA LEU A 526 -17.50 5.40 4.61
C LEU A 526 -18.56 5.91 3.63
N VAL A 527 -18.15 6.64 2.59
CA VAL A 527 -19.05 7.06 1.50
C VAL A 527 -19.68 5.85 0.84
N HIS A 528 -18.89 4.82 0.53
CA HIS A 528 -19.41 3.59 -0.06
C HIS A 528 -20.44 2.92 0.86
N ALA A 529 -20.11 2.73 2.15
CA ALA A 529 -21.03 2.13 3.13
C ALA A 529 -22.36 2.90 3.27
N ARG A 530 -22.36 4.23 3.10
CA ARG A 530 -23.59 5.05 3.09
C ARG A 530 -24.41 4.88 1.81
N ARG A 531 -23.75 4.84 0.65
CA ARG A 531 -24.41 4.65 -0.66
C ARG A 531 -25.05 3.27 -0.79
N SER A 532 -24.41 2.24 -0.24
CA SER A 532 -24.90 0.85 -0.28
C SER A 532 -26.14 0.59 0.58
N ALA A 533 -26.86 1.63 1.04
CA ALA A 533 -28.11 1.48 1.77
C ALA A 533 -29.14 0.71 0.91
N SER A 534 -29.43 -0.53 1.31
CA SER A 534 -30.27 -1.46 0.56
C SER A 534 -31.67 -0.90 0.31
N GLN A 535 -32.02 -0.69 -0.97
CA GLN A 535 -33.40 -0.48 -1.42
C GLN A 535 -34.30 -1.73 -1.22
N TYR A 536 -33.72 -2.86 -0.79
CA TYR A 536 -34.34 -4.20 -0.70
C TYR A 536 -34.59 -4.69 0.74
N ALA A 537 -34.91 -3.80 1.69
CA ALA A 537 -35.05 -4.12 3.11
C ALA A 537 -36.35 -4.85 3.51
N SER A 538 -36.71 -5.97 2.88
CA SER A 538 -37.82 -6.82 3.36
C SER A 538 -37.37 -8.04 4.18
N THR A 539 -36.24 -8.65 3.86
CA THR A 539 -35.86 -9.98 4.40
C THR A 539 -34.48 -9.93 5.05
N GLN A 540 -34.39 -10.23 6.34
CA GLN A 540 -33.15 -10.15 7.14
C GLN A 540 -32.63 -11.56 7.42
N TYR A 541 -31.55 -11.97 6.76
CA TYR A 541 -30.88 -13.25 6.98
C TYR A 541 -29.66 -13.05 7.88
N PHE A 542 -29.64 -13.76 9.01
CA PHE A 542 -28.61 -13.65 10.03
C PHE A 542 -27.84 -14.96 10.18
N VAL A 543 -26.51 -14.87 10.22
CA VAL A 543 -25.64 -15.99 10.57
C VAL A 543 -24.84 -15.69 11.83
N ALA A 544 -24.83 -16.64 12.77
CA ALA A 544 -23.93 -16.68 13.90
C ALA A 544 -22.93 -17.85 13.73
N ILE A 545 -21.65 -17.53 13.66
CA ILE A 545 -20.56 -18.50 13.48
C ILE A 545 -19.73 -18.52 14.75
N GLY A 546 -19.62 -19.67 15.39
CA GLY A 546 -18.91 -19.86 16.66
C GLY A 546 -17.89 -20.99 16.55
N GLN A 547 -16.64 -20.72 16.88
CA GLN A 547 -15.61 -21.75 17.03
C GLN A 547 -15.04 -21.71 18.45
N GLY A 548 -15.65 -22.48 19.35
CA GLY A 548 -15.23 -22.62 20.75
C GLY A 548 -14.15 -23.68 20.95
N ASN A 549 -14.11 -24.68 20.06
CA ASN A 549 -13.26 -25.87 20.17
C ASN A 549 -12.30 -26.03 18.96
N PRO A 550 -11.36 -25.10 18.74
CA PRO A 550 -10.46 -25.17 17.58
C PRO A 550 -9.46 -26.33 17.70
N ASP A 551 -9.11 -26.96 16.57
CA ASP A 551 -8.07 -28.00 16.50
C ASP A 551 -6.70 -27.53 17.00
N ARG A 552 -6.45 -26.21 16.97
CA ARG A 552 -5.26 -25.55 17.51
C ARG A 552 -5.68 -24.28 18.26
N GLY A 553 -5.35 -24.19 19.54
CA GLY A 553 -5.60 -23.00 20.37
C GLY A 553 -6.25 -23.35 21.72
N LYS A 554 -6.61 -22.30 22.48
CA LYS A 554 -7.32 -22.43 23.76
C LYS A 554 -8.83 -22.56 23.51
N GLU A 555 -9.50 -23.45 24.25
CA GLU A 555 -10.96 -23.57 24.25
C GLU A 555 -11.61 -22.25 24.70
N LEU A 556 -12.65 -21.79 23.97
CA LEU A 556 -13.47 -20.64 24.30
C LEU A 556 -14.85 -21.11 24.76
N ARG A 557 -15.04 -21.20 26.07
CA ARG A 557 -16.25 -21.77 26.70
C ARG A 557 -17.47 -20.86 26.57
N CYS A 558 -17.26 -19.57 26.33
CA CYS A 558 -18.29 -18.55 26.21
C CYS A 558 -19.00 -18.54 24.84
N VAL A 559 -18.39 -19.13 23.80
CA VAL A 559 -18.91 -19.08 22.42
C VAL A 559 -20.30 -19.69 22.30
N ALA A 560 -20.52 -20.90 22.83
CA ALA A 560 -21.82 -21.55 22.75
C ALA A 560 -22.92 -20.78 23.52
N PRO A 561 -22.70 -20.35 24.79
CA PRO A 561 -23.63 -19.46 25.49
C PRO A 561 -23.91 -18.13 24.77
N GLU A 562 -22.91 -17.51 24.16
CA GLU A 562 -23.03 -16.25 23.41
C GLU A 562 -23.95 -16.43 22.19
N LEU A 563 -23.70 -17.45 21.38
CA LEU A 563 -24.52 -17.75 20.20
C LEU A 563 -25.96 -18.11 20.57
N ALA A 564 -26.17 -18.88 21.65
CA ALA A 564 -27.51 -19.20 22.14
C ALA A 564 -28.27 -17.95 22.59
N ALA A 565 -27.60 -17.02 23.27
CA ALA A 565 -28.18 -15.76 23.72
C ALA A 565 -28.59 -14.86 22.54
N ILE A 566 -27.83 -14.88 21.44
CA ILE A 566 -28.15 -14.15 20.21
C ILE A 566 -29.34 -14.81 19.50
N ALA A 567 -29.33 -16.14 19.36
CA ALA A 567 -30.41 -16.89 18.73
C ALA A 567 -31.76 -16.64 19.43
N GLN A 568 -31.77 -16.60 20.76
CA GLN A 568 -32.96 -16.33 21.55
C GLN A 568 -33.53 -14.92 21.30
N ARG A 569 -32.67 -13.92 21.12
CA ARG A 569 -33.06 -12.51 20.90
C ARG A 569 -33.48 -12.23 19.47
N LEU A 570 -32.68 -12.70 18.52
CA LEU A 570 -32.82 -12.34 17.12
C LEU A 570 -33.70 -13.30 16.34
N GLY A 571 -33.79 -14.57 16.74
CA GLY A 571 -34.63 -15.57 16.08
C GLY A 571 -36.08 -15.14 15.83
N PRO A 572 -36.76 -14.45 16.76
CA PRO A 572 -38.10 -13.91 16.54
C PRO A 572 -38.17 -12.67 15.61
N ILE A 573 -37.04 -12.00 15.37
CA ILE A 573 -36.95 -10.72 14.66
C ILE A 573 -36.56 -10.93 13.19
N VAL A 574 -35.58 -11.80 12.96
CA VAL A 574 -34.99 -12.02 11.64
C VAL A 574 -35.81 -13.03 10.83
N SER A 575 -35.70 -12.97 9.50
CA SER A 575 -36.41 -13.90 8.61
C SER A 575 -35.81 -15.30 8.62
N SER A 576 -34.50 -15.39 8.87
CA SER A 576 -33.78 -16.65 9.02
C SER A 576 -32.60 -16.46 9.95
N PHE A 577 -32.36 -17.46 10.80
CA PHE A 577 -31.21 -17.50 11.70
C PHE A 577 -30.42 -18.79 11.46
N THR A 578 -29.21 -18.66 10.93
CA THR A 578 -28.27 -19.78 10.75
C THR A 578 -27.25 -19.75 11.88
N SER A 579 -27.01 -20.90 12.52
CA SER A 579 -25.99 -21.05 13.57
C SER A 579 -25.00 -22.14 13.16
N LEU A 580 -23.74 -21.77 12.96
CA LEU A 580 -22.64 -22.70 12.71
C LEU A 580 -21.76 -22.76 13.96
N GLN A 581 -21.67 -23.93 14.60
CA GLN A 581 -20.90 -24.10 15.83
C GLN A 581 -19.90 -25.25 15.70
N ASP A 582 -18.70 -25.03 16.23
CA ASP A 582 -17.62 -26.00 16.38
C ASP A 582 -17.39 -26.85 15.12
N ASN A 583 -17.87 -28.11 15.11
CA ASN A 583 -17.68 -29.03 13.99
C ASN A 583 -18.32 -28.54 12.66
N LEU A 584 -19.30 -27.64 12.72
CA LEU A 584 -19.94 -27.04 11.55
C LEU A 584 -19.29 -25.72 11.12
N ALA A 585 -18.48 -25.10 12.00
CA ALA A 585 -17.75 -23.87 11.70
C ALA A 585 -16.44 -24.18 10.95
N THR A 586 -16.57 -24.72 9.73
CA THR A 586 -15.47 -24.94 8.78
C THR A 586 -15.25 -23.71 7.90
N VAL A 587 -14.09 -23.63 7.23
CA VAL A 587 -13.79 -22.54 6.28
C VAL A 587 -14.85 -22.47 5.18
N GLN A 588 -15.17 -23.61 4.54
CA GLN A 588 -16.18 -23.64 3.49
C GLN A 588 -17.58 -23.34 4.03
N GLY A 589 -17.95 -23.89 5.19
CA GLY A 589 -19.25 -23.63 5.81
C GLY A 589 -19.44 -22.15 6.16
N ALA A 590 -18.38 -21.48 6.65
CA ALA A 590 -18.40 -20.06 6.91
C ALA A 590 -18.57 -19.24 5.62
N LEU A 591 -17.82 -19.55 4.56
CA LEU A 591 -17.94 -18.86 3.26
C LEU A 591 -19.33 -19.05 2.64
N ASP A 592 -19.88 -20.27 2.69
CA ASP A 592 -21.21 -20.57 2.17
C ASP A 592 -22.29 -19.82 2.94
N ALA A 593 -22.21 -19.79 4.28
CA ALA A 593 -23.18 -19.07 5.08
C ALA A 593 -23.10 -17.55 4.87
N LEU A 594 -21.90 -16.99 4.77
CA LEU A 594 -21.71 -15.56 4.51
C LEU A 594 -22.26 -15.12 3.14
N ASN A 595 -22.26 -16.00 2.12
CA ASN A 595 -22.86 -15.68 0.81
C ASN A 595 -24.38 -15.52 0.85
N HIS A 596 -25.06 -16.11 1.84
CA HIS A 596 -26.53 -16.11 1.92
C HIS A 596 -27.09 -15.24 3.05
N ASN A 597 -26.24 -14.60 3.84
CA ASN A 597 -26.64 -13.83 5.03
C ASN A 597 -26.04 -12.43 5.00
N GLN A 598 -26.88 -11.40 5.19
CA GLN A 598 -26.41 -10.01 5.23
C GLN A 598 -25.85 -9.62 6.60
N TRP A 599 -26.24 -10.35 7.66
CA TRP A 599 -25.87 -10.05 9.04
C TRP A 599 -25.01 -11.17 9.61
N LEU A 600 -23.86 -10.80 10.16
CA LEU A 600 -22.88 -11.72 10.71
C LEU A 600 -22.61 -11.43 12.19
N HIS A 601 -22.59 -12.49 12.98
CA HIS A 601 -21.87 -12.53 14.25
C HIS A 601 -20.82 -13.63 14.21
N LEU A 602 -19.57 -13.30 14.51
CA LEU A 602 -18.45 -14.22 14.48
C LEU A 602 -17.77 -14.26 15.86
N ALA A 603 -17.82 -15.40 16.52
CA ALA A 603 -17.23 -15.65 17.83
C ALA A 603 -16.15 -16.74 17.75
N CYS A 604 -14.89 -16.33 17.67
CA CYS A 604 -13.74 -17.24 17.55
C CYS A 604 -12.42 -16.53 17.89
N HIS A 605 -11.30 -17.24 17.80
CA HIS A 605 -9.98 -16.60 17.87
C HIS A 605 -9.70 -15.80 16.59
N GLY A 606 -9.36 -14.53 16.76
CA GLY A 606 -8.74 -13.70 15.73
C GLY A 606 -7.23 -13.91 15.74
N MET A 607 -6.66 -14.21 14.58
CA MET A 607 -5.23 -14.44 14.39
C MET A 607 -4.67 -13.37 13.44
N PRO A 608 -4.44 -12.13 13.92
CA PRO A 608 -3.81 -11.10 13.09
C PRO A 608 -2.36 -11.48 12.76
N ASN A 609 -1.92 -11.20 11.54
CA ASN A 609 -0.53 -11.36 11.10
C ASN A 609 0.06 -9.98 10.73
N PRO A 610 0.76 -9.30 11.66
CA PRO A 610 1.31 -7.96 11.44
C PRO A 610 2.36 -7.86 10.33
N THR A 611 3.01 -8.98 9.99
CA THR A 611 4.02 -9.05 8.94
C THR A 611 3.45 -9.33 7.56
N GLN A 612 2.37 -10.11 7.50
CA GLN A 612 1.65 -10.46 6.27
C GLN A 612 0.14 -10.31 6.53
N PRO A 613 -0.42 -9.09 6.47
CA PRO A 613 -1.82 -8.82 6.83
C PRO A 613 -2.84 -9.69 6.08
N PHE A 614 -2.56 -10.10 4.84
CA PHE A 614 -3.40 -11.03 4.05
C PHE A 614 -3.52 -12.43 4.64
N GLU A 615 -2.57 -12.82 5.48
CA GLU A 615 -2.57 -14.09 6.19
C GLU A 615 -3.23 -13.99 7.57
N SER A 616 -3.71 -12.78 7.95
CA SER A 616 -4.58 -12.67 9.12
C SER A 616 -5.85 -13.47 8.89
N SER A 617 -6.35 -14.10 9.95
CA SER A 617 -7.43 -15.08 9.81
C SER A 617 -8.30 -15.19 11.04
N PHE A 618 -9.46 -15.82 10.86
CA PHE A 618 -10.30 -16.33 11.93
C PHE A 618 -10.13 -17.85 12.04
N THR A 619 -10.01 -18.37 13.25
CA THR A 619 -9.86 -19.81 13.45
C THR A 619 -11.17 -20.55 13.14
N MET A 620 -11.11 -21.54 12.25
CA MET A 620 -12.20 -22.47 11.93
C MET A 620 -11.79 -23.91 12.29
N ARG A 621 -12.72 -24.85 12.13
CA ARG A 621 -12.55 -26.27 12.47
C ARG A 621 -11.47 -26.97 11.66
N ASP A 622 -11.40 -26.69 10.37
CA ASP A 622 -10.58 -27.37 9.35
C ASP A 622 -9.43 -26.50 8.83
N GLY A 623 -9.27 -25.29 9.36
CA GLY A 623 -8.19 -24.37 8.98
C GLY A 623 -8.50 -22.91 9.34
N PRO A 624 -7.59 -21.98 9.03
CA PRO A 624 -7.85 -20.55 9.18
C PRO A 624 -8.69 -20.02 8.01
N LEU A 625 -9.79 -19.32 8.31
CA LEU A 625 -10.49 -18.48 7.32
C LEU A 625 -9.69 -17.18 7.13
N MET A 626 -8.94 -17.07 6.05
CA MET A 626 -8.04 -15.94 5.82
C MET A 626 -8.80 -14.73 5.27
N ILE A 627 -8.31 -13.53 5.58
CA ILE A 627 -8.81 -12.24 5.05
C ILE A 627 -8.88 -12.29 3.52
N LYS A 628 -7.86 -12.85 2.84
CA LYS A 628 -7.85 -12.96 1.37
C LYS A 628 -9.02 -13.77 0.81
N ASP A 629 -9.52 -14.75 1.57
CA ASP A 629 -10.65 -15.58 1.16
C ASP A 629 -11.95 -14.77 1.33
N ILE A 630 -12.08 -14.04 2.44
CA ILE A 630 -13.22 -13.15 2.69
C ILE A 630 -13.33 -12.04 1.63
N ILE A 631 -12.22 -11.38 1.29
CA ILE A 631 -12.25 -10.35 0.26
C ILE A 631 -12.56 -10.95 -1.10
N ARG A 632 -12.08 -12.15 -1.44
CA ARG A 632 -12.31 -12.75 -2.77
C ARG A 632 -13.76 -13.19 -2.99
N SER A 633 -14.49 -13.47 -1.93
CA SER A 633 -15.91 -13.79 -2.01
C SER A 633 -16.75 -12.61 -2.51
N ASN A 634 -17.83 -12.93 -3.21
CA ASN A 634 -18.78 -11.96 -3.74
C ASN A 634 -20.07 -12.03 -2.91
N TRP A 635 -20.15 -11.18 -1.89
CA TRP A 635 -21.23 -11.21 -0.92
C TRP A 635 -22.48 -10.48 -1.44
N GLU A 636 -23.66 -11.10 -1.30
CA GLU A 636 -24.92 -10.44 -1.64
C GLU A 636 -25.34 -9.47 -0.52
N ASN A 637 -25.08 -8.18 -0.71
CA ASN A 637 -25.53 -7.08 0.15
C ASN A 637 -25.18 -7.23 1.65
N PRO A 638 -23.89 -7.39 2.03
CA PRO A 638 -23.49 -7.46 3.43
C PRO A 638 -23.83 -6.17 4.20
N GLU A 639 -24.60 -6.28 5.28
CA GLU A 639 -25.10 -5.14 6.07
C GLU A 639 -24.24 -4.89 7.31
N PHE A 640 -23.99 -5.93 8.11
CA PHE A 640 -23.37 -5.77 9.43
C PHE A 640 -22.54 -6.98 9.86
N ALA A 641 -21.42 -6.73 10.54
CA ALA A 641 -20.59 -7.77 11.16
C ALA A 641 -20.23 -7.43 12.62
N PHE A 642 -20.49 -8.35 13.55
CA PHE A 642 -19.96 -8.30 14.91
C PHE A 642 -18.84 -9.32 15.05
N LEU A 643 -17.62 -8.85 15.32
CA LEU A 643 -16.43 -9.68 15.48
C LEU A 643 -16.10 -9.84 16.97
N SER A 644 -16.66 -10.87 17.58
CA SER A 644 -16.33 -11.33 18.94
C SER A 644 -15.03 -12.14 18.90
N ALA A 645 -13.95 -11.46 18.51
CA ALA A 645 -12.62 -12.02 18.36
C ALA A 645 -11.58 -10.98 18.79
N CYS A 646 -10.57 -11.42 19.55
CA CYS A 646 -9.51 -10.56 20.11
C CYS A 646 -8.65 -9.95 18.99
N HIS A 647 -8.16 -8.72 19.19
CA HIS A 647 -7.22 -8.03 18.30
C HIS A 647 -7.70 -7.88 16.85
N THR A 648 -9.01 -7.68 16.66
CA THR A 648 -9.61 -7.53 15.32
C THR A 648 -9.44 -6.14 14.73
N THR A 649 -8.94 -5.18 15.50
CA THR A 649 -8.88 -3.75 15.13
C THR A 649 -7.50 -3.10 15.17
N VAL A 650 -6.43 -3.90 15.41
CA VAL A 650 -5.04 -3.37 15.52
C VAL A 650 -4.25 -3.63 14.25
N GLY A 651 -3.68 -2.57 13.68
CA GLY A 651 -2.81 -2.60 12.50
C GLY A 651 -1.39 -3.18 12.76
N GLY A 652 -0.63 -3.37 11.70
CA GLY A 652 0.71 -3.94 11.68
C GLY A 652 1.84 -2.90 11.72
N LYS A 653 2.96 -3.25 12.38
CA LYS A 653 4.07 -2.34 12.71
C LYS A 653 4.83 -1.76 11.50
N LYS A 654 4.93 -2.50 10.39
CA LYS A 654 5.81 -2.10 9.26
C LYS A 654 5.15 -1.09 8.31
N SER A 655 3.82 -1.09 8.20
CA SER A 655 3.06 -0.24 7.28
C SER A 655 1.68 0.06 7.85
N PRO A 656 1.56 0.84 8.94
CA PRO A 656 0.28 1.10 9.62
C PRO A 656 -0.82 1.59 8.67
N ASP A 657 -0.47 2.42 7.69
CA ASP A 657 -1.40 2.98 6.69
C ASP A 657 -1.94 1.99 5.65
N GLU A 658 -1.25 0.86 5.47
CA GLU A 658 -1.67 -0.25 4.60
C GLU A 658 -2.08 -1.49 5.43
N SER A 659 -1.91 -1.43 6.75
CA SER A 659 -2.17 -2.55 7.62
C SER A 659 -3.65 -2.63 7.93
N ILE A 660 -4.31 -3.55 7.25
CA ILE A 660 -5.69 -3.88 7.50
C ILE A 660 -5.78 -4.83 8.68
N HIS A 661 -6.44 -4.37 9.74
CA HIS A 661 -6.95 -5.23 10.79
C HIS A 661 -8.26 -5.90 10.34
N LEU A 662 -8.62 -7.02 10.95
CA LEU A 662 -9.75 -7.87 10.55
C LEU A 662 -11.07 -7.10 10.34
N ALA A 663 -11.40 -6.14 11.21
CA ALA A 663 -12.62 -5.33 11.08
C ALA A 663 -12.62 -4.40 9.85
N ALA A 664 -11.48 -3.80 9.49
CA ALA A 664 -11.37 -2.99 8.28
C ALA A 664 -11.52 -3.86 7.03
N ALA A 665 -10.98 -5.09 7.03
CA ALA A 665 -11.15 -6.03 5.92
C ALA A 665 -12.63 -6.34 5.65
N MET A 666 -13.44 -6.50 6.70
CA MET A 666 -14.88 -6.71 6.55
C MET A 666 -15.53 -5.50 5.88
N GLN A 667 -15.18 -4.27 6.29
CA GLN A 667 -15.72 -3.07 5.67
C GLN A 667 -15.31 -2.93 4.18
N PHE A 668 -14.05 -3.22 3.84
CA PHE A 668 -13.60 -3.25 2.44
C PHE A 668 -14.24 -4.39 1.62
N SER A 669 -14.74 -5.43 2.29
CA SER A 669 -15.51 -6.52 1.66
C SER A 669 -16.96 -6.15 1.38
N GLY A 670 -17.42 -4.97 1.84
CA GLY A 670 -18.75 -4.44 1.57
C GLY A 670 -19.64 -4.27 2.80
N PHE A 671 -19.25 -4.81 3.98
CA PHE A 671 -20.04 -4.62 5.20
C PHE A 671 -20.14 -3.14 5.56
N ARG A 672 -21.36 -2.65 5.78
CA ARG A 672 -21.60 -1.22 6.01
C ARG A 672 -21.20 -0.79 7.42
N SER A 673 -21.38 -1.67 8.40
CA SER A 673 -21.06 -1.43 9.80
C SER A 673 -20.42 -2.67 10.43
N VAL A 674 -19.37 -2.46 11.23
CA VAL A 674 -18.58 -3.51 11.85
C VAL A 674 -18.29 -3.14 13.31
N VAL A 675 -18.47 -4.09 14.23
CA VAL A 675 -17.98 -3.99 15.61
C VAL A 675 -16.85 -4.98 15.82
N GLY A 676 -15.77 -4.54 16.45
CA GLY A 676 -14.62 -5.39 16.79
C GLY A 676 -13.97 -4.97 18.09
N SER A 677 -12.93 -5.71 18.49
CA SER A 677 -12.16 -5.49 19.72
C SER A 677 -10.71 -5.10 19.40
N MET A 678 -10.12 -4.22 20.21
CA MET A 678 -8.72 -3.79 20.07
C MET A 678 -7.74 -4.75 20.74
N TRP A 679 -8.13 -5.42 21.82
CA TRP A 679 -7.32 -6.43 22.53
C TRP A 679 -8.23 -7.51 23.12
N SER A 680 -7.69 -8.36 23.98
CA SER A 680 -8.44 -9.44 24.62
C SER A 680 -9.51 -8.94 25.58
N VAL A 681 -10.69 -9.55 25.51
CA VAL A 681 -11.86 -9.21 26.32
C VAL A 681 -12.17 -10.37 27.27
N ASP A 682 -12.56 -10.06 28.50
CA ASP A 682 -13.03 -11.07 29.44
C ASP A 682 -14.40 -11.63 29.00
N ASP A 683 -14.57 -12.95 29.10
CA ASP A 683 -15.77 -13.67 28.63
C ASP A 683 -17.08 -13.08 29.18
N GLU A 684 -17.11 -12.75 30.48
CA GLU A 684 -18.29 -12.17 31.15
C GLU A 684 -18.62 -10.77 30.60
N VAL A 685 -17.60 -9.97 30.33
CA VAL A 685 -17.75 -8.63 29.75
C VAL A 685 -18.23 -8.72 28.31
N ALA A 686 -17.65 -9.62 27.51
CA ALA A 686 -18.08 -9.86 26.13
C ALA A 686 -19.55 -10.26 26.07
N GLN A 687 -19.98 -11.20 26.93
CA GLN A 687 -21.38 -11.62 27.01
C GLN A 687 -22.33 -10.47 27.39
N GLU A 688 -21.95 -9.63 28.36
CA GLU A 688 -22.76 -8.47 28.75
C GLU A 688 -22.86 -7.42 27.62
N VAL A 689 -21.76 -7.16 26.92
CA VAL A 689 -21.73 -6.22 25.78
C VAL A 689 -22.61 -6.74 24.66
N VAL A 690 -22.45 -7.99 24.24
CA VAL A 690 -23.20 -8.62 23.15
C VAL A 690 -24.70 -8.61 23.46
N SER A 691 -25.07 -9.01 24.68
CA SER A 691 -26.45 -8.97 25.16
C SER A 691 -27.05 -7.56 25.05
N THR A 692 -26.38 -6.57 25.65
CA THR A 692 -26.88 -5.18 25.69
C THR A 692 -26.86 -4.52 24.30
N PHE A 693 -25.91 -4.92 23.45
CA PHE A 693 -25.79 -4.45 22.08
C PHE A 693 -26.98 -4.88 21.23
N TYR A 694 -27.29 -6.18 21.18
CA TYR A 694 -28.40 -6.69 20.37
C TYR A 694 -29.77 -6.24 20.89
N ASP A 695 -29.93 -6.02 22.20
CA ASP A 695 -31.13 -5.41 22.78
C ASP A 695 -31.40 -3.98 22.25
N ASN A 696 -30.37 -3.31 21.70
CA ASN A 696 -30.45 -1.91 21.25
C ASN A 696 -30.26 -1.72 19.74
N LEU A 697 -29.95 -2.79 18.99
CA LEU A 697 -29.64 -2.74 17.56
C LEU A 697 -30.90 -2.59 16.69
N ALA A 698 -32.01 -3.18 17.11
CA ALA A 698 -33.29 -3.04 16.40
C ALA A 698 -33.80 -1.59 16.48
N ASP A 699 -34.42 -1.12 15.40
CA ASP A 699 -35.09 0.17 15.35
C ASP A 699 -36.51 0.13 15.95
N ASP A 700 -37.21 1.27 15.91
CA ASP A 700 -38.54 1.41 16.52
C ASP A 700 -39.61 0.58 15.78
N SER A 701 -39.31 0.08 14.56
CA SER A 701 -40.15 -0.87 13.82
C SER A 701 -39.90 -2.33 14.24
N GLY A 702 -38.91 -2.56 15.11
CA GLY A 702 -38.51 -3.89 15.55
C GLY A 702 -37.58 -4.62 14.58
N LYS A 703 -37.13 -3.98 13.48
CA LYS A 703 -36.19 -4.56 12.51
C LYS A 703 -34.76 -4.21 12.84
N LEU A 704 -33.80 -5.07 12.46
CA LEU A 704 -32.38 -4.77 12.63
C LEU A 704 -31.95 -3.57 11.77
N ASN A 705 -31.16 -2.66 12.35
CA ASN A 705 -30.66 -1.49 11.64
C ASN A 705 -29.17 -1.24 11.96
N CYS A 706 -28.31 -1.37 10.94
CA CYS A 706 -26.87 -1.33 11.10
C CYS A 706 -26.37 0.06 11.51
N THR A 707 -27.05 1.13 11.10
CA THR A 707 -26.71 2.53 11.47
C THR A 707 -26.84 2.80 12.98
N ARG A 708 -27.59 1.95 13.70
CA ARG A 708 -27.73 2.01 15.16
C ARG A 708 -26.56 1.35 15.90
N ALA A 709 -25.66 0.63 15.23
CA ALA A 709 -24.60 -0.15 15.85
C ALA A 709 -23.74 0.68 16.82
N ALA A 710 -23.25 1.86 16.43
CA ALA A 710 -22.43 2.66 17.36
C ALA A 710 -23.23 3.15 18.59
N VAL A 711 -24.52 3.44 18.42
CA VAL A 711 -25.39 3.85 19.54
C VAL A 711 -25.65 2.67 20.47
N ALA A 712 -25.90 1.49 19.90
CA ALA A 712 -26.06 0.24 20.65
C ALA A 712 -24.79 -0.10 21.44
N LEU A 713 -23.62 0.02 20.81
CA LEU A 713 -22.32 -0.18 21.47
C LEU A 713 -22.08 0.84 22.57
N HIS A 714 -22.36 2.13 22.31
CA HIS A 714 -22.22 3.19 23.29
C HIS A 714 -23.10 2.94 24.54
N LYS A 715 -24.33 2.45 24.36
CA LYS A 715 -25.21 2.05 25.45
C LYS A 715 -24.67 0.84 26.23
N ALA A 716 -24.13 -0.17 25.54
CA ALA A 716 -23.49 -1.32 26.16
C ALA A 716 -22.30 -0.91 27.04
N VAL A 717 -21.39 -0.09 26.52
CA VAL A 717 -20.24 0.44 27.27
C VAL A 717 -20.68 1.33 28.45
N LYS A 718 -21.76 2.11 28.29
CA LYS A 718 -22.34 2.90 29.39
C LYS A 718 -22.90 2.01 30.51
N LYS A 719 -23.40 0.81 30.18
CA LYS A 719 -23.86 -0.16 31.17
C LYS A 719 -22.67 -0.79 31.92
N LEU A 720 -21.60 -1.20 31.22
CA LEU A 720 -20.37 -1.70 31.86
C LEU A 720 -19.81 -0.71 32.90
N ARG A 721 -19.80 0.59 32.56
CA ARG A 721 -19.39 1.66 33.48
C ARG A 721 -20.17 1.69 34.79
N ARG A 722 -21.47 1.36 34.76
CA ARG A 722 -22.32 1.32 35.96
C ARG A 722 -22.07 0.08 36.82
N ASN A 723 -21.54 -0.98 36.21
CA ASN A 723 -21.24 -2.25 36.87
C ASN A 723 -19.81 -2.32 37.44
N ASN A 724 -19.06 -1.20 37.44
CA ASN A 724 -17.67 -1.13 37.92
C ASN A 724 -16.69 -2.09 37.22
N VAL A 725 -16.93 -2.40 35.95
CA VAL A 725 -16.00 -3.17 35.10
C VAL A 725 -14.67 -2.40 34.94
N PRO A 726 -13.49 -3.05 34.88
CA PRO A 726 -12.21 -2.36 34.64
C PRO A 726 -12.18 -1.51 33.37
N LEU A 727 -11.34 -0.47 33.31
CA LEU A 727 -11.41 0.54 32.24
C LEU A 727 -10.99 -0.05 30.90
N GLU A 728 -9.93 -0.86 30.90
CA GLU A 728 -9.42 -1.62 29.78
C GLU A 728 -10.47 -2.56 29.17
N GLN A 729 -11.43 -3.05 29.96
CA GLN A 729 -12.54 -3.86 29.48
C GLN A 729 -13.71 -3.01 28.96
N GLN A 730 -13.85 -1.76 29.41
CA GLN A 730 -14.88 -0.83 28.93
C GLN A 730 -14.56 -0.24 27.54
N ILE A 731 -13.29 -0.05 27.22
CA ILE A 731 -12.83 0.69 26.03
C ILE A 731 -12.30 -0.23 24.92
N VAL A 732 -12.44 -1.53 25.09
CA VAL A 732 -11.87 -2.52 24.16
C VAL A 732 -12.64 -2.62 22.85
N PHE A 733 -13.95 -2.34 22.85
CA PHE A 733 -14.80 -2.44 21.67
C PHE A 733 -14.84 -1.12 20.90
N VAL A 734 -14.67 -1.22 19.57
CA VAL A 734 -14.80 -0.09 18.65
C VAL A 734 -15.79 -0.41 17.55
N HIS A 735 -16.45 0.64 17.08
CA HIS A 735 -17.36 0.60 15.94
C HIS A 735 -16.68 1.21 14.71
N ILE A 736 -16.84 0.59 13.55
CA ILE A 736 -16.28 1.00 12.26
C ILE A 736 -17.41 1.02 11.21
N GLY A 737 -17.55 2.12 10.46
CA GLY A 737 -18.59 2.26 9.43
C GLY A 737 -19.78 3.12 9.85
N VAL A 738 -20.96 2.87 9.26
CA VAL A 738 -22.16 3.74 9.39
C VAL A 738 -22.91 3.59 10.71
#